data_AF-A0A2D9T3P4-F1
#
_entry.id   AF-A0A2D9T3P4-F1
#
_cell.length_a   1.000
_cell.length_b   1.000
_cell.length_c   1.000
_cell.angle_alpha   90.00
_cell.angle_beta   90.00
_cell.angle_gamma   90.00
#
_symmetry.space_group_name_H-M   'P 1'
#
loop_
_entity.id
_entity.type
_entity.pdbx_description
1 polymer ?
#
loop_
_entity_poly.entity_id
_entity_poly.type
_entity_poly.pdbx_seq_one_letter_code
_entity_poly.pdbx_strand_id
1 'polypeptide(L)'
;MTRCRHCDLPLGPGQAEFCCGGCERVYALMHDEGLGRYYELRSGPGVAVDEHAPALASAQWLDALEPGQAIDLDVQGIHCAACVWLVESLYGRHGVGELEVSAALGRAHLRPAAGDDVRGFVEDLERFGYRLQPAGAEGATSDGLLLRVGICTALAGNGMMYALATYLGLDGGPVHAFFAQLGLAAATLSVLVGGSYFIARAWHAVRRGQISLDLPIALGILLAFAGALFSYFVRGEPRYADTLAIFVALMLGGRWLRERALARDRARAAAFDGADHLRVRRLDGDTHRSVGVREVREGDRLLLEQGALVPAAAVLEEGSVFRLDWIDGEPEPRAFAAGDLVPAGAFHVGARAVAAEARESYESSALSRLLTRPVHDRKASPFWARASIALVVLVLVAATTAGTLWAIFGGPGAALEVATAILVVSCPCAFGLAAPMAYELAAARLRARGLFVQAPDLFDRALTIRRVALDKTGTLTDGAAWLEHPEALDSLPPEARARLATLAAASNHPKARAVMAALAARGVGPDPAARPEELVGRGMQWAGARLGSPAWLERATDADLVFDDGRGHIVDLPVGERPRLAAAEELERLRSAGVQVVVLSGDRSARVEALAASLGIAEAHGELTPDAKAQWLRAHDPELVLFVGDGLNDAPAAAAAGVSGCAALDRPFMAARTDFFVTSVGLAPLSALMATAAELRRVLRAVYAYALVYNLGAIALAAAGLMSPWLAALVMPLSSLTSLAFVGWRLAPRASRARSERSDAWAAPASEAVALS
;
A
#
# COMPACT_ATOMS: atom_id res chain seq x y z
N MET A 1 46.29 -3.55 32.69
CA MET A 1 45.07 -2.72 32.65
C MET A 1 43.90 -3.65 32.41
N THR A 2 42.99 -3.74 33.37
CA THR A 2 41.72 -4.46 33.21
C THR A 2 40.95 -3.81 32.06
N ARG A 3 40.46 -4.62 31.12
CA ARG A 3 39.70 -4.17 29.95
C ARG A 3 38.28 -4.72 30.02
N CYS A 4 37.32 -3.95 29.53
CA CYS A 4 35.93 -4.33 29.48
C CYS A 4 35.74 -5.60 28.63
N ARG A 5 35.13 -6.65 29.18
CA ARG A 5 34.91 -7.91 28.45
C ARG A 5 34.03 -7.76 27.20
N HIS A 6 33.17 -6.73 27.17
CA HIS A 6 32.35 -6.46 26.00
C HIS A 6 33.06 -5.59 24.97
N CYS A 7 33.56 -4.40 25.32
CA CYS A 7 34.05 -3.40 24.35
C CYS A 7 35.59 -3.27 24.29
N ASP A 8 36.35 -3.95 25.15
CA ASP A 8 37.83 -3.94 25.22
C ASP A 8 38.46 -2.56 25.51
N LEU A 9 37.66 -1.60 25.99
CA LEU A 9 38.16 -0.33 26.52
C LEU A 9 38.76 -0.52 27.93
N PRO A 10 39.76 0.31 28.33
CA PRO A 10 40.34 0.26 29.67
C PRO A 10 39.28 0.59 30.74
N LEU A 11 39.27 -0.20 31.82
CA LEU A 11 38.35 -0.04 32.95
C LEU A 11 38.82 1.07 33.90
N GLY A 12 37.86 1.86 34.41
CA GLY A 12 38.11 2.88 35.43
C GLY A 12 38.31 2.27 36.83
N PRO A 13 38.86 3.04 37.79
CA PRO A 13 39.03 2.57 39.16
C PRO A 13 37.68 2.22 39.80
N GLY A 14 37.52 0.96 40.24
CA GLY A 14 36.28 0.43 40.83
C GLY A 14 35.45 -0.47 39.91
N GLN A 15 35.80 -0.59 38.62
CA GLN A 15 35.10 -1.47 37.67
C GLN A 15 35.81 -2.83 37.55
N ALA A 16 35.06 -3.92 37.79
CA ALA A 16 35.62 -5.27 37.81
C ALA A 16 35.68 -5.94 36.42
N GLU A 17 34.61 -5.86 35.62
CA GLU A 17 34.52 -6.61 34.34
C GLU A 17 34.02 -5.79 33.13
N PHE A 18 33.29 -4.68 33.32
CA PHE A 18 32.66 -3.89 32.26
C PHE A 18 32.83 -2.38 32.45
N CYS A 19 32.94 -1.61 31.35
CA CYS A 19 33.15 -0.17 31.40
C CYS A 19 31.87 0.65 31.66
N CYS A 20 30.70 0.06 31.43
CA CYS A 20 29.38 0.62 31.71
C CYS A 20 28.34 -0.51 31.84
N GLY A 21 27.16 -0.21 32.40
CA GLY A 21 26.07 -1.19 32.52
C GLY A 21 25.52 -1.67 31.18
N GLY A 22 25.67 -0.88 30.12
CA GLY A 22 25.34 -1.30 28.75
C GLY A 22 26.23 -2.43 28.24
N CYS A 23 27.55 -2.36 28.52
CA CYS A 23 28.49 -3.41 28.15
C CYS A 23 28.22 -4.72 28.89
N GLU A 24 27.83 -4.66 30.16
CA GLU A 24 27.46 -5.83 30.96
C GLU A 24 26.22 -6.54 30.39
N ARG A 25 25.15 -5.79 30.08
CA ARG A 25 23.90 -6.37 29.54
C ARG A 25 24.06 -6.96 28.15
N VAL A 26 24.79 -6.28 27.26
CA VAL A 26 25.05 -6.83 25.92
C VAL A 26 25.95 -8.06 26.01
N TYR A 27 26.89 -8.09 26.96
CA TYR A 27 27.72 -9.27 27.19
C TYR A 27 26.91 -10.46 27.68
N ALA A 28 26.02 -10.27 28.66
CA ALA A 28 25.12 -11.31 29.15
C ALA A 28 24.20 -11.84 28.04
N LEU A 29 23.53 -10.95 27.31
CA LEU A 29 22.62 -11.32 26.22
C LEU A 29 23.32 -12.13 25.10
N MET A 30 24.54 -11.75 24.73
CA MET A 30 25.31 -12.49 23.72
C MET A 30 25.69 -13.90 24.16
N HIS A 31 25.84 -14.13 25.47
CA HIS A 31 26.12 -15.46 26.01
C HIS A 31 24.84 -16.28 26.18
N ASP A 32 23.74 -15.67 26.62
CA ASP A 32 22.45 -16.33 26.80
C ASP A 32 21.90 -16.87 25.46
N GLU A 33 22.11 -16.14 24.36
CA GLU A 33 21.68 -16.52 23.01
C GLU A 33 22.69 -17.42 22.26
N GLY A 34 23.75 -17.90 22.92
CA GLY A 34 24.76 -18.76 22.30
C GLY A 34 25.63 -18.08 21.24
N LEU A 35 25.64 -16.74 21.20
CA LEU A 35 26.36 -15.90 20.23
C LEU A 35 27.79 -15.54 20.68
N GLY A 36 28.34 -16.23 21.67
CA GLY A 36 29.67 -15.98 22.24
C GLY A 36 30.83 -15.99 21.23
N ARG A 37 30.65 -16.66 20.08
CA ARG A 37 31.60 -16.66 18.95
C ARG A 37 31.87 -15.26 18.38
N TYR A 38 30.98 -14.29 18.64
CA TYR A 38 31.22 -12.88 18.35
C TYR A 38 32.55 -12.37 18.95
N TYR A 39 32.87 -12.77 20.18
CA TYR A 39 34.08 -12.31 20.87
C TYR A 39 35.37 -12.96 20.33
N GLU A 40 35.27 -14.17 19.77
CA GLU A 40 36.39 -14.84 19.08
C GLU A 40 36.69 -14.22 17.72
N LEU A 41 35.66 -13.77 17.01
CA LEU A 41 35.77 -13.20 15.66
C LEU A 41 36.09 -11.70 15.66
N ARG A 42 36.05 -11.04 16.82
CA ARG A 42 36.21 -9.59 16.89
C ARG A 42 37.66 -9.15 16.76
N SER A 43 37.91 -8.23 15.83
CA SER A 43 39.22 -7.60 15.64
C SER A 43 39.18 -6.12 16.07
N GLY A 44 39.48 -5.85 17.34
CA GLY A 44 39.68 -4.48 17.89
C GLY A 44 38.68 -4.04 18.97
N PRO A 45 38.88 -2.84 19.55
CA PRO A 45 37.98 -2.27 20.56
C PRO A 45 36.65 -1.84 19.93
N GLY A 46 35.54 -2.15 20.63
CA GLY A 46 34.20 -1.71 20.26
C GLY A 46 33.95 -0.25 20.65
N VAL A 47 32.96 0.37 20.02
CA VAL A 47 32.51 1.72 20.39
C VAL A 47 31.64 1.59 21.64
N ALA A 48 32.01 2.27 22.72
CA ALA A 48 31.12 2.40 23.87
C ALA A 48 29.86 3.15 23.43
N VAL A 49 28.69 2.68 23.86
CA VAL A 49 27.45 3.45 23.72
C VAL A 49 27.65 4.75 24.50
N ASP A 50 27.55 5.88 23.82
CA ASP A 50 27.67 7.19 24.46
C ASP A 50 26.46 7.41 25.36
N GLU A 51 26.66 7.42 26.69
CA GLU A 51 25.61 7.71 27.67
C GLU A 51 25.08 9.15 27.55
N HIS A 52 25.73 10.02 26.74
CA HIS A 52 25.40 11.44 26.60
C HIS A 52 24.78 11.84 25.25
N ALA A 53 24.23 10.89 24.48
CA ALA A 53 23.40 11.26 23.33
C ALA A 53 22.25 12.18 23.81
N PRO A 54 22.07 13.39 23.23
CA PRO A 54 21.10 14.34 23.73
C PRO A 54 19.69 13.73 23.69
N ALA A 55 19.11 13.54 24.87
CA ALA A 55 17.76 13.07 25.05
C ALA A 55 16.75 14.18 24.74
N LEU A 56 15.62 13.78 24.14
CA LEU A 56 14.30 14.39 24.30
C LEU A 56 14.11 15.78 23.67
N ALA A 57 14.05 15.83 22.33
CA ALA A 57 13.20 16.81 21.63
C ALA A 57 12.01 16.14 20.91
N SER A 58 12.10 14.84 20.60
CA SER A 58 11.15 14.13 19.73
C SER A 58 10.06 13.36 20.47
N ALA A 59 10.13 13.10 21.78
CA ALA A 59 9.26 12.11 22.42
C ALA A 59 7.97 12.65 23.06
N GLN A 60 7.64 13.93 22.89
CA GLN A 60 6.43 14.54 23.48
C GLN A 60 5.12 13.90 22.99
N TRP A 61 5.13 13.24 21.82
CA TRP A 61 3.99 12.47 21.32
C TRP A 61 3.72 11.21 22.15
N LEU A 62 4.70 10.69 22.90
CA LEU A 62 4.51 9.58 23.83
C LEU A 62 3.57 9.95 24.99
N ASP A 63 3.54 11.23 25.38
CA ASP A 63 2.65 11.70 26.45
C ASP A 63 1.18 11.80 25.98
N ALA A 64 0.96 11.81 24.67
CA ALA A 64 -0.36 11.86 24.04
C ALA A 64 -0.90 10.48 23.63
N LEU A 65 -0.13 9.41 23.82
CA LEU A 65 -0.51 8.04 23.51
C LEU A 65 -1.34 7.43 24.64
N GLU A 66 -2.53 6.94 24.31
CA GLU A 66 -3.32 6.13 25.22
C GLU A 66 -2.68 4.73 25.38
N PRO A 67 -2.75 4.09 26.57
CA PRO A 67 -2.22 2.74 26.77
C PRO A 67 -2.84 1.74 25.79
N GLY A 68 -2.00 1.02 25.03
CA GLY A 68 -2.45 0.03 24.06
C GLY A 68 -2.89 0.59 22.70
N GLN A 69 -2.78 1.90 22.48
CA GLN A 69 -3.09 2.54 21.20
C GLN A 69 -2.07 2.17 20.12
N ALA A 70 -2.56 1.67 18.99
CA ALA A 70 -1.73 1.41 17.81
C ALA A 70 -1.22 2.72 17.20
N ILE A 71 0.03 2.75 16.77
CA ILE A 71 0.65 3.92 16.17
C ILE A 71 1.56 3.56 15.00
N ASP A 72 1.38 4.28 13.89
CA ASP A 72 2.33 4.30 12.79
C ASP A 72 3.48 5.26 13.10
N LEU A 73 4.70 4.77 12.99
CA LEU A 73 5.93 5.48 13.27
C LEU A 73 6.78 5.57 12.00
N ASP A 74 7.26 6.76 11.63
CA ASP A 74 8.39 6.89 10.72
C ASP A 74 9.69 6.61 11.51
N VAL A 75 10.47 5.65 11.02
CA VAL A 75 11.74 5.20 11.61
C VAL A 75 12.91 5.70 10.75
N GLN A 76 13.65 6.67 11.27
CA GLN A 76 14.86 7.19 10.62
C GLN A 76 16.08 6.32 10.95
N GLY A 77 16.98 6.16 9.97
CA GLY A 77 18.21 5.37 10.12
C GLY A 77 18.05 3.88 9.80
N ILE A 78 16.83 3.42 9.50
CA ILE A 78 16.59 2.03 9.10
C ILE A 78 17.05 1.80 7.65
N HIS A 79 17.91 0.80 7.45
CA HIS A 79 18.57 0.58 6.16
C HIS A 79 18.55 -0.88 5.70
N CYS A 80 18.08 -1.82 6.53
CA CYS A 80 18.11 -3.25 6.21
C CYS A 80 17.32 -4.17 7.12
N ALA A 81 17.26 -5.45 6.73
CA ALA A 81 16.71 -6.55 7.52
C ALA A 81 17.36 -6.73 8.90
N ALA A 82 18.65 -6.44 9.07
CA ALA A 82 19.29 -6.49 10.40
C ALA A 82 18.85 -5.33 11.29
N CYS A 83 18.52 -4.17 10.72
CA CYS A 83 17.91 -3.06 11.47
C CYS A 83 16.48 -3.41 11.87
N VAL A 84 15.72 -4.05 10.97
CA VAL A 84 14.36 -4.59 11.25
C VAL A 84 14.43 -5.57 12.42
N TRP A 85 15.27 -6.58 12.33
CA TRP A 85 15.46 -7.56 13.41
C TRP A 85 15.88 -6.91 14.73
N LEU A 86 16.77 -5.93 14.71
CA LEU A 86 17.20 -5.21 15.93
C LEU A 86 16.06 -4.41 16.55
N VAL A 87 15.28 -3.71 15.73
CA VAL A 87 14.12 -2.92 16.17
C VAL A 87 13.07 -3.87 16.79
N GLU A 88 12.75 -4.98 16.12
CA GLU A 88 11.81 -6.01 16.60
C GLU A 88 12.31 -6.67 17.89
N SER A 89 13.60 -7.02 17.97
CA SER A 89 14.22 -7.66 19.15
C SER A 89 14.40 -6.71 20.33
N LEU A 90 14.51 -5.41 20.10
CA LEU A 90 14.51 -4.41 21.16
C LEU A 90 13.11 -4.26 21.72
N TYR A 91 12.11 -4.13 20.85
CA TYR A 91 10.74 -4.03 21.29
C TYR A 91 10.30 -5.25 22.11
N GLY A 92 10.68 -6.47 21.69
CA GLY A 92 10.42 -7.70 22.45
C GLY A 92 10.99 -7.73 23.88
N ARG A 93 11.89 -6.80 24.25
CA ARG A 93 12.39 -6.63 25.63
C ARG A 93 11.58 -5.65 26.46
N HIS A 94 10.90 -4.71 25.82
CA HIS A 94 10.09 -3.68 26.47
C HIS A 94 8.59 -3.98 26.43
N GLY A 95 8.17 -4.91 25.56
CA GLY A 95 6.77 -5.22 25.38
C GLY A 95 6.55 -6.56 24.70
N VAL A 96 5.31 -7.04 24.82
CA VAL A 96 4.82 -8.27 24.18
C VAL A 96 3.80 -7.96 23.07
N GLY A 97 3.59 -6.68 22.76
CA GLY A 97 2.77 -6.24 21.65
C GLY A 97 3.31 -6.62 20.27
N GLU A 98 2.62 -6.18 19.22
CA GLU A 98 3.04 -6.42 17.84
C GLU A 98 3.85 -5.22 17.32
N LEU A 99 5.00 -5.49 16.71
CA LEU A 99 5.80 -4.48 16.02
C LEU A 99 6.17 -5.00 14.64
N GLU A 100 5.68 -4.33 13.61
CA GLU A 100 6.04 -4.64 12.23
C GLU A 100 6.90 -3.53 11.64
N VAL A 101 8.07 -3.86 11.11
CA VAL A 101 9.03 -2.86 10.65
C VAL A 101 9.35 -3.01 9.17
N SER A 102 9.15 -1.94 8.40
CA SER A 102 9.47 -1.88 6.97
C SER A 102 10.71 -1.03 6.73
N ALA A 103 11.86 -1.68 6.52
CA ALA A 103 13.11 -1.01 6.16
C ALA A 103 13.04 -0.22 4.84
N ALA A 104 12.20 -0.65 3.90
CA ALA A 104 12.08 0.00 2.59
C ALA A 104 11.22 1.27 2.64
N LEU A 105 10.24 1.30 3.54
CA LEU A 105 9.36 2.44 3.73
C LEU A 105 9.83 3.37 4.84
N GLY A 106 10.80 2.93 5.65
CA GLY A 106 11.29 3.71 6.78
C GLY A 106 10.20 3.88 7.83
N ARG A 107 9.38 2.85 8.06
CA ARG A 107 8.24 2.88 8.97
C ARG A 107 8.21 1.66 9.87
N ALA A 108 7.63 1.84 11.05
CA ALA A 108 7.23 0.77 11.94
C ALA A 108 5.75 0.97 12.31
N HIS A 109 4.98 -0.10 12.27
CA HIS A 109 3.63 -0.14 12.83
C HIS A 109 3.74 -0.79 14.21
N LEU A 110 3.48 -0.01 15.26
CA LEU A 110 3.62 -0.45 16.64
C LEU A 110 2.23 -0.60 17.29
N ARG A 111 1.95 -1.77 17.85
CA ARG A 111 0.74 -2.07 18.63
C ARG A 111 1.14 -2.53 20.04
N PRO A 112 1.22 -1.62 21.01
CA PRO A 112 1.60 -1.97 22.37
C PRO A 112 0.53 -2.82 23.06
N ALA A 113 0.96 -3.84 23.79
CA ALA A 113 0.10 -4.54 24.73
C ALA A 113 -0.07 -3.70 26.02
N ALA A 114 -1.12 -3.98 26.80
CA ALA A 114 -1.35 -3.30 28.07
C ALA A 114 -0.18 -3.57 29.04
N GLY A 115 0.60 -2.53 29.36
CA GLY A 115 1.78 -2.61 30.22
C GLY A 115 3.13 -2.59 29.49
N ASP A 116 3.14 -2.51 28.16
CA ASP A 116 4.37 -2.34 27.37
C ASP A 116 5.05 -0.99 27.66
N ASP A 117 6.37 -1.02 27.85
CA ASP A 117 7.21 0.16 28.07
C ASP A 117 7.63 0.77 26.72
N VAL A 118 6.65 1.37 26.02
CA VAL A 118 6.89 2.04 24.72
C VAL A 118 7.92 3.16 24.84
N ARG A 119 7.97 3.84 26.00
CA ARG A 119 8.96 4.89 26.26
C ARG A 119 10.36 4.33 26.37
N GLY A 120 10.57 3.29 27.17
CA GLY A 120 11.85 2.61 27.27
C GLY A 120 12.29 2.01 25.94
N PHE A 121 11.36 1.48 25.14
CA PHE A 121 11.65 1.02 23.78
C PHE A 121 12.18 2.16 22.89
N VAL A 122 11.49 3.30 22.84
CA VAL A 122 11.92 4.44 22.02
C VAL A 122 13.25 4.98 22.51
N GLU A 123 13.46 5.10 23.82
CA GLU A 123 14.72 5.56 24.41
C GLU A 123 15.88 4.60 24.10
N ASP A 124 15.68 3.30 24.24
CA ASP A 124 16.70 2.30 23.92
C ASP A 124 16.98 2.29 22.41
N LEU A 125 15.95 2.41 21.58
CA LEU A 125 16.11 2.44 20.13
C LEU A 125 16.83 3.72 19.65
N GLU A 126 16.60 4.87 20.31
CA GLU A 126 17.34 6.11 20.10
C GLU A 126 18.81 6.02 20.55
N ARG A 127 19.11 5.26 21.61
CA ARG A 127 20.51 4.93 22.00
C ARG A 127 21.24 4.11 20.94
N PHE A 128 20.51 3.30 20.16
CA PHE A 128 21.04 2.62 18.97
C PHE A 128 21.09 3.51 17.71
N GLY A 129 20.70 4.79 17.81
CA GLY A 129 20.82 5.79 16.76
C GLY A 129 19.64 5.86 15.78
N TYR A 130 18.53 5.19 16.07
CA TYR A 130 17.29 5.28 15.28
C TYR A 130 16.34 6.29 15.90
N ARG A 131 15.69 7.13 15.08
CA ARG A 131 14.69 8.09 15.57
C ARG A 131 13.30 7.69 15.14
N LEU A 132 12.33 7.81 16.05
CA LEU A 132 10.93 7.51 15.80
C LEU A 132 10.07 8.77 15.93
N GLN A 133 9.12 8.93 15.02
CA GLN A 133 8.11 9.98 15.06
C GLN A 133 6.78 9.45 14.54
N PRO A 134 5.61 9.95 14.99
CA PRO A 134 4.32 9.57 14.43
C PRO A 134 4.25 9.86 12.92
N ALA A 135 3.73 8.91 12.15
CA ALA A 135 3.57 9.06 10.71
C ALA A 135 2.61 10.22 10.40
N GLY A 136 3.00 11.09 9.47
CA GLY A 136 2.18 12.23 9.04
C GLY A 136 2.38 13.52 9.87
N ALA A 137 3.17 13.49 10.95
CA ALA A 137 3.67 14.73 11.54
C ALA A 137 4.48 15.51 10.47
N GLU A 138 4.17 16.80 10.28
CA GLU A 138 4.96 17.68 9.40
C GLU A 138 6.38 17.83 9.98
N GLY A 139 7.25 16.88 9.64
CA GLY A 139 8.59 16.82 10.19
C GLY A 139 9.46 15.85 9.42
N ALA A 140 10.48 16.40 8.78
CA ALA A 140 11.64 15.70 8.24
C ALA A 140 11.43 14.81 7.00
N THR A 141 11.21 15.45 5.85
CA THR A 141 12.06 15.06 4.70
C THR A 141 13.52 15.11 5.16
N SER A 142 14.37 14.17 4.74
CA SER A 142 15.80 14.17 5.12
C SER A 142 16.48 15.51 4.80
N ASP A 143 16.45 16.45 5.75
CA ASP A 143 17.11 17.77 5.64
C ASP A 143 18.62 17.57 5.46
N GLY A 144 19.15 16.48 6.02
CA GLY A 144 20.52 16.04 5.83
C GLY A 144 20.88 15.74 4.37
N LEU A 145 19.99 15.13 3.56
CA LEU A 145 20.30 14.88 2.15
C LEU A 145 20.32 16.18 1.35
N LEU A 146 19.32 17.05 1.54
CA LEU A 146 19.27 18.34 0.85
C LEU A 146 20.47 19.22 1.21
N LEU A 147 20.86 19.25 2.49
CA LEU A 147 22.06 19.95 2.95
C LEU A 147 23.32 19.40 2.28
N ARG A 148 23.50 18.07 2.25
CA ARG A 148 24.64 17.45 1.56
C ARG A 148 24.64 17.78 0.06
N VAL A 149 23.48 17.84 -0.60
CA VAL A 149 23.36 18.26 -2.00
C VAL A 149 23.84 19.70 -2.16
N GLY A 150 23.37 20.62 -1.30
CA GLY A 150 23.80 22.01 -1.30
C GLY A 150 25.33 22.16 -1.13
N ILE A 151 25.89 21.49 -0.12
CA ILE A 151 27.34 21.50 0.15
C ILE A 151 28.13 20.94 -1.03
N CYS A 152 27.78 19.75 -1.53
CA CYS A 152 28.51 19.12 -2.63
C CYS A 152 28.38 19.92 -3.93
N THR A 153 27.24 20.55 -4.18
CA THR A 153 27.04 21.42 -5.36
C THR A 153 27.92 22.67 -5.26
N ALA A 154 28.01 23.29 -4.07
CA ALA A 154 28.91 24.41 -3.84
C ALA A 154 30.38 24.01 -4.02
N LEU A 155 30.80 22.88 -3.46
CA LEU A 155 32.16 22.34 -3.62
C LEU A 155 32.50 22.02 -5.08
N ALA A 156 31.56 21.44 -5.83
CA ALA A 156 31.72 21.16 -7.25
C ALA A 156 31.88 22.45 -8.08
N GLY A 157 31.03 23.45 -7.84
CA GLY A 157 31.11 24.74 -8.51
C GLY A 157 32.44 25.46 -8.26
N ASN A 158 32.90 25.49 -7.02
CA ASN A 158 34.19 26.07 -6.66
C ASN A 158 35.37 25.27 -7.23
N GLY A 159 35.32 23.93 -7.17
CA GLY A 159 36.33 23.06 -7.76
C GLY A 159 36.50 23.28 -9.26
N MET A 160 35.41 23.49 -9.99
CA MET A 160 35.43 23.83 -11.40
C MET A 160 36.06 25.21 -11.66
N MET A 161 35.77 26.21 -10.82
CA MET A 161 36.44 27.52 -10.90
C MET A 161 37.96 27.41 -10.68
N TYR A 162 38.40 26.57 -9.74
CA TYR A 162 39.83 26.36 -9.49
C TYR A 162 40.53 25.66 -10.67
N ALA A 163 39.84 24.74 -11.35
CA ALA A 163 40.34 24.04 -12.52
C ALA A 163 40.30 24.88 -13.83
N LEU A 164 39.64 26.04 -13.83
CA LEU A 164 39.49 26.89 -15.02
C LEU A 164 40.84 27.31 -15.63
N ALA A 165 41.84 27.58 -14.78
CA ALA A 165 43.19 27.92 -15.23
C ALA A 165 43.80 26.78 -16.06
N THR A 166 43.65 25.53 -15.61
CA THR A 166 44.11 24.34 -16.32
C THR A 166 43.40 24.17 -17.66
N TYR A 167 42.09 24.42 -17.72
CA TYR A 167 41.35 24.33 -19.00
C TYR A 167 41.74 25.42 -20.01
N LEU A 168 42.24 26.56 -19.53
CA LEU A 168 42.77 27.65 -20.37
C LEU A 168 44.25 27.45 -20.75
N GLY A 169 44.87 26.34 -20.33
CA GLY A 169 46.28 26.01 -20.61
C GLY A 169 47.28 26.79 -19.77
N LEU A 170 46.86 27.32 -18.61
CA LEU A 170 47.71 28.03 -17.66
C LEU A 170 48.31 27.06 -16.63
N ASP A 171 49.03 26.05 -17.12
CA ASP A 171 49.39 24.83 -16.37
C ASP A 171 50.69 24.95 -15.56
N GLY A 172 50.98 26.13 -14.98
CA GLY A 172 52.29 26.36 -14.36
C GLY A 172 52.34 27.47 -13.32
N GLY A 173 53.29 27.32 -12.38
CA GLY A 173 53.60 28.31 -11.35
C GLY A 173 52.92 28.07 -9.99
N PRO A 174 53.29 28.87 -8.97
CA PRO A 174 52.83 28.67 -7.59
C PRO A 174 51.31 28.91 -7.43
N VAL A 175 50.72 29.78 -8.26
CA VAL A 175 49.28 30.06 -8.23
C VAL A 175 48.48 28.86 -8.74
N HIS A 176 48.94 28.22 -9.83
CA HIS A 176 48.34 26.98 -10.34
C HIS A 176 48.39 25.86 -9.29
N ALA A 177 49.55 25.66 -8.66
CA ALA A 177 49.70 24.67 -7.60
C ALA A 177 48.76 24.91 -6.40
N PHE A 178 48.55 26.18 -6.02
CA PHE A 178 47.60 26.55 -4.97
C PHE A 178 46.16 26.22 -5.34
N PHE A 179 45.72 26.55 -6.56
CA PHE A 179 44.37 26.20 -7.02
C PHE A 179 44.17 24.69 -7.20
N ALA A 180 45.20 23.96 -7.63
CA ALA A 180 45.19 22.51 -7.69
C ALA A 180 44.98 21.89 -6.29
N GLN A 181 45.65 22.42 -5.26
CA GLN A 181 45.45 22.00 -3.87
C GLN A 181 44.04 22.29 -3.37
N LEU A 182 43.49 23.47 -3.68
CA LEU A 182 42.10 23.81 -3.36
C LEU A 182 41.11 22.89 -4.07
N GLY A 183 41.37 22.55 -5.34
CA GLY A 183 40.57 21.59 -6.10
C GLY A 183 40.56 20.20 -5.47
N LEU A 184 41.73 19.70 -5.06
CA LEU A 184 41.84 18.42 -4.35
C LEU A 184 41.15 18.45 -2.99
N ALA A 185 41.26 19.56 -2.24
CA ALA A 185 40.57 19.73 -0.97
C ALA A 185 39.04 19.74 -1.15
N ALA A 186 38.54 20.45 -2.17
CA ALA A 186 37.11 20.48 -2.50
C ALA A 186 36.59 19.10 -2.90
N ALA A 187 37.36 18.35 -3.71
CA ALA A 187 37.02 16.98 -4.08
C ALA A 187 36.99 16.05 -2.86
N THR A 188 37.99 16.15 -1.98
CA THR A 188 38.08 15.37 -0.74
C THR A 188 36.87 15.64 0.16
N LEU A 189 36.53 16.91 0.39
CA LEU A 189 35.36 17.31 1.18
C LEU A 189 34.06 16.80 0.53
N SER A 190 33.95 16.84 -0.80
CA SER A 190 32.79 16.31 -1.51
C SER A 190 32.64 14.80 -1.31
N VAL A 191 33.73 14.03 -1.36
CA VAL A 191 33.72 12.59 -1.07
C VAL A 191 33.36 12.31 0.40
N LEU A 192 33.87 13.08 1.35
CA LEU A 192 33.56 12.90 2.77
C LEU A 192 32.10 13.21 3.10
N VAL A 193 31.55 14.28 2.55
CA VAL A 193 30.16 14.73 2.84
C VAL A 193 29.13 13.96 1.99
N GLY A 194 29.32 13.95 0.67
CA GLY A 194 28.39 13.35 -0.29
C GLY A 194 28.73 11.90 -0.60
N GLY A 195 30.00 11.60 -0.89
CA GLY A 195 30.43 10.24 -1.25
C GLY A 195 30.21 9.22 -0.14
N SER A 196 30.36 9.62 1.13
CA SER A 196 30.09 8.78 2.30
C SER A 196 28.67 8.22 2.34
N TYR A 197 27.68 8.93 1.79
CA TYR A 197 26.30 8.45 1.67
C TYR A 197 26.23 7.16 0.84
N PHE A 198 26.89 7.13 -0.33
CA PHE A 198 26.87 5.97 -1.23
C PHE A 198 27.77 4.85 -0.70
N ILE A 199 28.96 5.21 -0.22
CA ILE A 199 29.95 4.24 0.31
C ILE A 199 29.39 3.50 1.52
N ALA A 200 28.77 4.22 2.47
CA ALA A 200 28.14 3.58 3.62
C ALA A 200 27.05 2.60 3.17
N ARG A 201 26.14 3.00 2.28
CA ARG A 201 25.05 2.12 1.81
C ARG A 201 25.56 0.88 1.07
N ALA A 202 26.57 1.04 0.22
CA ALA A 202 27.21 -0.07 -0.48
C ALA A 202 27.87 -1.05 0.50
N TRP A 203 28.64 -0.53 1.46
CA TRP A 203 29.31 -1.33 2.47
C TRP A 203 28.34 -2.15 3.32
N HIS A 204 27.26 -1.52 3.79
CA HIS A 204 26.21 -2.17 4.57
C HIS A 204 25.50 -3.28 3.78
N ALA A 205 25.25 -3.07 2.48
CA ALA A 205 24.62 -4.09 1.62
C ALA A 205 25.52 -5.31 1.43
N VAL A 206 26.81 -5.07 1.11
CA VAL A 206 27.79 -6.14 0.91
C VAL A 206 27.99 -6.96 2.18
N ARG A 207 28.07 -6.32 3.36
CA ARG A 207 28.16 -7.01 4.65
C ARG A 207 26.98 -7.94 4.94
N ARG A 208 25.84 -7.74 4.29
CA ARG A 208 24.63 -8.58 4.40
C ARG A 208 24.48 -9.58 3.26
N GLY A 209 25.51 -9.76 2.43
CA GLY A 209 25.45 -10.66 1.27
C GLY A 209 24.52 -10.16 0.15
N GLN A 210 24.20 -8.86 0.11
CA GLN A 210 23.32 -8.28 -0.90
C GLN A 210 24.09 -7.35 -1.85
N ILE A 211 23.78 -7.43 -3.14
CA ILE A 211 24.31 -6.52 -4.15
C ILE A 211 23.38 -5.30 -4.25
N SER A 212 23.89 -4.12 -3.89
CA SER A 212 23.12 -2.88 -4.01
C SER A 212 23.40 -2.14 -5.32
N LEU A 213 22.42 -1.36 -5.76
CA LEU A 213 22.58 -0.42 -6.88
C LEU A 213 23.59 0.69 -6.58
N ASP A 214 23.88 0.94 -5.30
CA ASP A 214 24.85 1.95 -4.86
C ASP A 214 26.30 1.43 -4.94
N LEU A 215 26.52 0.13 -5.14
CA LEU A 215 27.85 -0.49 -5.15
C LEU A 215 28.76 0.00 -6.30
N PRO A 216 28.34 0.01 -7.58
CA PRO A 216 29.18 0.54 -8.65
C PRO A 216 29.53 2.02 -8.46
N ILE A 217 28.58 2.83 -7.96
CA ILE A 217 28.80 4.26 -7.69
C ILE A 217 29.86 4.43 -6.60
N ALA A 218 29.73 3.70 -5.49
CA ALA A 218 30.69 3.75 -4.39
C ALA A 218 32.10 3.35 -4.85
N LEU A 219 32.22 2.27 -5.63
CA LEU A 219 33.50 1.84 -6.20
C LEU A 219 34.08 2.87 -7.17
N GLY A 220 33.25 3.47 -8.03
CA GLY A 220 33.66 4.54 -8.94
C GLY A 220 34.19 5.77 -8.20
N ILE A 221 33.50 6.21 -7.13
CA ILE A 221 33.97 7.32 -6.27
C ILE A 221 35.32 6.99 -5.64
N LEU A 222 35.45 5.78 -5.06
CA LEU A 222 36.69 5.36 -4.40
C LEU A 222 37.88 5.27 -5.36
N LEU A 223 37.67 4.70 -6.56
CA LEU A 223 38.71 4.57 -7.58
C LEU A 223 39.12 5.93 -8.15
N ALA A 224 38.15 6.79 -8.47
CA ALA A 224 38.40 8.16 -8.93
C ALA A 224 39.18 8.96 -7.87
N PHE A 225 38.79 8.85 -6.60
CA PHE A 225 39.46 9.53 -5.50
C PHE A 225 40.89 9.03 -5.29
N ALA A 226 41.09 7.70 -5.31
CA ALA A 226 42.42 7.11 -5.22
C ALA A 226 43.31 7.54 -6.40
N GLY A 227 42.74 7.64 -7.61
CA GLY A 227 43.44 8.14 -8.79
C GLY A 227 43.86 9.60 -8.69
N ALA A 228 42.96 10.47 -8.20
CA ALA A 228 43.26 11.88 -8.00
C ALA A 228 44.37 12.08 -6.96
N LEU A 229 44.32 11.34 -5.85
CA LEU A 229 45.39 11.34 -4.82
C LEU A 229 46.71 10.85 -5.39
N PHE A 230 46.72 9.71 -6.10
CA PHE A 230 47.92 9.15 -6.69
C PHE A 230 48.56 10.11 -7.71
N SER A 231 47.76 10.71 -8.59
CA SER A 231 48.24 11.70 -9.56
C SER A 231 48.84 12.93 -8.87
N TYR A 232 48.23 13.40 -7.78
CA TYR A 232 48.77 14.52 -7.01
C TYR A 232 50.13 14.20 -6.38
N PHE A 233 50.26 13.06 -5.71
CA PHE A 233 51.52 12.70 -5.03
C PHE A 233 52.66 12.34 -6.00
N VAL A 234 52.34 11.77 -7.16
CA VAL A 234 53.37 11.33 -8.13
C VAL A 234 53.71 12.41 -9.15
N ARG A 235 52.71 13.17 -9.62
CA ARG A 235 52.85 14.12 -10.73
C ARG A 235 52.69 15.58 -10.31
N GLY A 236 52.33 15.85 -9.07
CA GLY A 236 52.11 17.21 -8.56
C GLY A 236 50.75 17.82 -8.94
N GLU A 237 49.91 17.09 -9.69
CA GLU A 237 48.63 17.58 -10.19
C GLU A 237 47.48 16.59 -9.94
N PRO A 238 46.39 17.02 -9.29
CA PRO A 238 45.25 16.17 -8.98
C PRO A 238 44.31 16.06 -10.18
N ARG A 239 44.66 15.19 -11.14
CA ARG A 239 43.81 14.94 -12.32
C ARG A 239 42.42 14.48 -11.90
N TYR A 240 41.40 15.06 -12.53
CA TYR A 240 39.97 14.71 -12.37
C TYR A 240 39.36 14.99 -10.98
N ALA A 241 40.02 15.77 -10.11
CA ALA A 241 39.47 16.15 -8.81
C ALA A 241 38.18 16.97 -8.94
N ASP A 242 38.15 17.92 -9.87
CA ASP A 242 36.97 18.71 -10.25
C ASP A 242 35.81 17.82 -10.73
N THR A 243 36.13 16.86 -11.60
CA THR A 243 35.17 15.91 -12.18
C THR A 243 34.57 15.01 -11.11
N LEU A 244 35.37 14.55 -10.15
CA LEU A 244 34.91 13.78 -9.00
C LEU A 244 33.92 14.56 -8.12
N ALA A 245 34.22 15.83 -7.83
CA ALA A 245 33.34 16.68 -7.04
C ALA A 245 31.98 16.89 -7.75
N ILE A 246 32.00 17.16 -9.06
CA ILE A 246 30.81 17.28 -9.91
C ILE A 246 30.02 15.97 -9.91
N PHE A 247 30.69 14.84 -10.09
CA PHE A 247 30.05 13.53 -10.12
C PHE A 247 29.30 13.25 -8.82
N VAL A 248 29.93 13.47 -7.66
CA VAL A 248 29.27 13.29 -6.35
C VAL A 248 28.06 14.22 -6.21
N ALA A 249 28.20 15.50 -6.58
CA ALA A 249 27.10 16.48 -6.49
C ALA A 249 25.91 16.09 -7.37
N LEU A 250 26.15 15.72 -8.64
CA LEU A 250 25.10 15.30 -9.58
C LEU A 250 24.40 14.02 -9.11
N MET A 251 25.16 13.04 -8.62
CA MET A 251 24.59 11.80 -8.09
C MET A 251 23.71 12.02 -6.88
N LEU A 252 24.15 12.89 -5.97
CA LEU A 252 23.39 13.22 -4.76
C LEU A 252 22.14 14.05 -5.10
N GLY A 253 22.24 15.00 -6.04
CA GLY A 253 21.10 15.76 -6.55
C GLY A 253 20.06 14.86 -7.23
N GLY A 254 20.51 13.90 -8.05
CA GLY A 254 19.65 12.88 -8.64
C GLY A 254 18.97 11.99 -7.59
N ARG A 255 19.70 11.62 -6.51
CA ARG A 255 19.12 10.90 -5.37
C ARG A 255 18.04 11.70 -4.65
N TRP A 256 18.30 12.98 -4.37
CA TRP A 256 17.34 13.86 -3.71
C TRP A 256 16.07 14.06 -4.55
N LEU A 257 16.22 14.31 -5.85
CA LEU A 257 15.10 14.48 -6.76
C LEU A 257 14.22 13.21 -6.79
N ARG A 258 14.84 12.01 -6.79
CA ARG A 258 14.12 10.74 -6.64
C ARG A 258 13.29 10.70 -5.36
N GLU A 259 13.93 10.94 -4.21
CA GLU A 259 13.28 10.79 -2.91
C GLU A 259 12.11 11.78 -2.77
N ARG A 260 12.27 12.99 -3.30
CA ARG A 260 11.20 14.00 -3.37
C ARG A 260 10.04 13.57 -4.28
N ALA A 261 10.32 12.98 -5.44
CA ALA A 261 9.29 12.51 -6.37
C ALA A 261 8.45 11.39 -5.73
N LEU A 262 9.10 10.40 -5.13
CA LEU A 262 8.43 9.27 -4.45
C LEU A 262 7.64 9.73 -3.21
N ALA A 263 8.19 10.66 -2.42
CA ALA A 263 7.52 11.16 -1.21
C ALA A 263 6.20 11.88 -1.53
N ARG A 264 6.13 12.66 -2.61
CA ARG A 264 4.90 13.37 -3.02
C ARG A 264 3.79 12.41 -3.43
N ASP A 265 4.13 11.30 -4.07
CA ASP A 265 3.13 10.31 -4.50
C ASP A 265 2.64 9.46 -3.32
N ARG A 266 3.51 9.17 -2.34
CA ARG A 266 3.16 8.49 -1.08
C ARG A 266 2.23 9.31 -0.20
N ALA A 267 2.48 10.62 -0.05
CA ALA A 267 1.61 11.51 0.72
C ALA A 267 0.18 11.55 0.17
N ARG A 268 0.02 11.44 -1.16
CA ARG A 268 -1.29 11.36 -1.82
C ARG A 268 -1.95 9.98 -1.71
N ALA A 269 -1.19 8.92 -1.46
CA ALA A 269 -1.71 7.57 -1.26
C ALA A 269 -2.14 7.32 0.19
N ALA A 270 -1.48 7.95 1.17
CA ALA A 270 -1.81 7.84 2.58
C ALA A 270 -3.07 8.64 2.99
N ALA A 271 -3.46 9.64 2.20
CA ALA A 271 -4.65 10.47 2.46
C ALA A 271 -6.01 9.76 2.21
N PHE A 272 -6.00 8.44 2.01
CA PHE A 272 -7.20 7.62 1.82
C PHE A 272 -7.05 6.36 2.67
N ASP A 273 -7.20 6.54 3.98
CA ASP A 273 -7.50 5.44 4.89
C ASP A 273 -9.02 5.25 4.91
N GLY A 274 -9.50 4.03 4.71
CA GLY A 274 -10.94 3.74 4.60
C GLY A 274 -11.74 4.15 5.84
N ALA A 275 -11.06 4.38 6.96
CA ALA A 275 -11.62 4.84 8.23
C ALA A 275 -12.13 6.30 8.21
N ASP A 276 -11.58 7.17 7.36
CA ASP A 276 -11.84 8.62 7.44
C ASP A 276 -13.27 9.01 7.02
N HIS A 277 -13.96 8.12 6.30
CA HIS A 277 -15.36 8.30 5.90
C HIS A 277 -16.36 7.64 6.86
N LEU A 278 -15.89 6.90 7.86
CA LEU A 278 -16.75 6.18 8.79
C LEU A 278 -17.21 7.12 9.88
N ARG A 279 -18.52 7.17 10.10
CA ARG A 279 -19.12 7.96 11.17
C ARG A 279 -20.06 7.11 12.00
N VAL A 280 -20.08 7.39 13.29
CA VAL A 280 -21.03 6.82 14.26
C VAL A 280 -21.74 7.96 14.98
N ARG A 281 -22.91 7.65 15.55
CA ARG A 281 -23.64 8.62 16.39
C ARG A 281 -23.24 8.42 17.84
N ARG A 282 -22.61 9.43 18.43
CA ARG A 282 -22.36 9.50 19.88
C ARG A 282 -23.50 10.24 20.56
N LEU A 283 -24.00 9.69 21.65
CA LEU A 283 -24.98 10.30 22.54
C LEU A 283 -24.27 11.28 23.50
N ASP A 284 -24.69 12.55 23.49
CA ASP A 284 -24.35 13.55 24.50
C ASP A 284 -25.65 13.92 25.25
N GLY A 285 -25.96 13.19 26.33
CA GLY A 285 -27.23 13.33 27.04
C GLY A 285 -28.41 12.86 26.18
N ASP A 286 -29.40 13.73 25.99
CA ASP A 286 -30.60 13.47 25.15
C ASP A 286 -30.39 13.80 23.66
N THR A 287 -29.21 14.31 23.30
CA THR A 287 -28.88 14.64 21.91
C THR A 287 -27.84 13.67 21.36
N HIS A 288 -27.78 13.50 20.05
CA HIS A 288 -26.74 12.72 19.39
C HIS A 288 -26.00 13.58 18.37
N ARG A 289 -24.70 13.33 18.19
CA ARG A 289 -23.89 13.94 17.13
C ARG A 289 -23.18 12.87 16.31
N SER A 290 -23.03 13.13 15.02
CA SER A 290 -22.25 12.27 14.13
C SER A 290 -20.76 12.59 14.24
N VAL A 291 -19.97 11.66 14.76
CA VAL A 291 -18.52 11.76 14.94
C VAL A 291 -17.81 10.77 14.03
N GLY A 292 -16.57 11.06 13.62
CA GLY A 292 -15.75 10.07 12.92
C GLY A 292 -15.44 8.88 13.83
N VAL A 293 -15.26 7.68 13.29
CA VAL A 293 -14.96 6.49 14.12
C VAL A 293 -13.66 6.65 14.90
N ARG A 294 -12.65 7.36 14.35
CA ARG A 294 -11.39 7.67 15.06
C ARG A 294 -11.57 8.54 16.30
N GLU A 295 -12.70 9.26 16.40
CA GLU A 295 -13.01 10.10 17.56
C GLU A 295 -13.66 9.31 18.71
N VAL A 296 -13.99 8.03 18.48
CA VAL A 296 -14.63 7.16 19.47
C VAL A 296 -13.60 6.70 20.50
N ARG A 297 -13.88 7.00 21.76
CA ARG A 297 -13.08 6.59 22.92
C ARG A 297 -13.83 5.59 23.79
N GLU A 298 -13.08 4.89 24.65
CA GLU A 298 -13.67 4.10 25.72
C GLU A 298 -14.58 4.98 26.60
N GLY A 299 -15.75 4.45 26.97
CA GLY A 299 -16.79 5.15 27.72
C GLY A 299 -17.75 5.99 26.88
N ASP A 300 -17.48 6.18 25.57
CA ASP A 300 -18.43 6.87 24.70
C ASP A 300 -19.73 6.05 24.56
N ARG A 301 -20.88 6.70 24.80
CA ARG A 301 -22.20 6.10 24.55
C ARG A 301 -22.56 6.27 23.09
N LEU A 302 -22.69 5.17 22.38
CA LEU A 302 -22.98 5.11 20.95
C LEU A 302 -24.46 4.75 20.73
N LEU A 303 -25.09 5.39 19.75
CA LEU A 303 -26.43 5.03 19.30
C LEU A 303 -26.32 4.19 18.03
N LEU A 304 -26.65 2.92 18.14
CA LEU A 304 -26.59 1.94 17.05
C LEU A 304 -27.98 1.77 16.43
N GLU A 305 -28.21 2.45 15.30
CA GLU A 305 -29.42 2.28 14.50
C GLU A 305 -29.38 0.98 13.69
N GLN A 306 -30.50 0.58 13.09
CA GLN A 306 -30.50 -0.60 12.21
C GLN A 306 -29.51 -0.38 11.05
N GLY A 307 -28.60 -1.32 10.84
CA GLY A 307 -27.50 -1.23 9.88
C GLY A 307 -26.25 -0.51 10.40
N ALA A 308 -26.25 0.02 11.63
CA ALA A 308 -25.08 0.68 12.19
C ALA A 308 -23.94 -0.31 12.44
N LEU A 309 -22.73 0.12 12.09
CA LEU A 309 -21.48 -0.55 12.43
C LEU A 309 -21.11 -0.26 13.89
N VAL A 310 -20.67 -1.28 14.61
CA VAL A 310 -20.05 -1.13 15.93
C VAL A 310 -18.55 -0.79 15.73
N PRO A 311 -18.10 0.45 16.00
CA PRO A 311 -16.74 0.87 15.66
C PRO A 311 -15.67 0.31 16.62
N ALA A 312 -16.05 -0.02 17.84
CA ALA A 312 -15.21 -0.52 18.92
C ALA A 312 -16.07 -1.47 19.76
N ALA A 313 -15.48 -2.47 20.41
CA ALA A 313 -16.24 -3.40 21.23
C ALA A 313 -17.06 -2.62 22.27
N ALA A 314 -18.37 -2.91 22.37
CA ALA A 314 -19.29 -2.11 23.15
C ALA A 314 -20.26 -2.99 23.94
N VAL A 315 -20.59 -2.57 25.16
CA VAL A 315 -21.58 -3.26 26.00
C VAL A 315 -22.96 -2.68 25.74
N LEU A 316 -23.93 -3.55 25.47
CA LEU A 316 -25.31 -3.12 25.20
C LEU A 316 -26.05 -2.68 26.46
N GLU A 317 -26.77 -1.57 26.36
CA GLU A 317 -27.72 -1.16 27.40
C GLU A 317 -29.05 -1.92 27.29
N GLU A 318 -29.43 -2.32 26.07
CA GLU A 318 -30.63 -3.10 25.76
C GLU A 318 -30.29 -4.27 24.84
N GLY A 319 -30.93 -5.42 25.02
CA GLY A 319 -30.69 -6.59 24.18
C GLY A 319 -31.12 -6.36 22.73
N SER A 320 -30.29 -6.77 21.78
CA SER A 320 -30.58 -6.66 20.35
C SER A 320 -29.86 -7.74 19.54
N VAL A 321 -30.09 -7.75 18.24
CA VAL A 321 -29.55 -8.73 17.30
C VAL A 321 -28.51 -8.07 16.41
N PHE A 322 -27.39 -8.76 16.21
CA PHE A 322 -26.25 -8.30 15.43
C PHE A 322 -25.81 -9.37 14.43
N ARG A 323 -25.33 -8.94 13.26
CA ARG A 323 -24.64 -9.80 12.30
C ARG A 323 -23.13 -9.73 12.52
N LEU A 324 -22.54 -10.92 12.54
CA LEU A 324 -21.11 -11.17 12.71
C LEU A 324 -20.50 -11.86 11.48
N ASP A 325 -21.29 -12.03 10.42
CA ASP A 325 -20.97 -12.68 9.15
C ASP A 325 -19.59 -12.31 8.60
N TRP A 326 -19.14 -11.08 8.82
CA TRP A 326 -17.83 -10.61 8.37
C TRP A 326 -16.68 -10.71 9.38
N ILE A 327 -16.98 -11.00 10.64
CA ILE A 327 -16.01 -11.25 11.71
C ILE A 327 -15.70 -12.74 11.80
N ASP A 328 -16.72 -13.60 11.88
CA ASP A 328 -16.57 -15.03 12.12
C ASP A 328 -17.00 -15.92 10.93
N GLY A 329 -17.62 -15.34 9.90
CA GLY A 329 -18.06 -16.07 8.72
C GLY A 329 -19.43 -16.73 8.85
N GLU A 330 -20.09 -16.59 10.01
CA GLU A 330 -21.39 -17.21 10.26
C GLU A 330 -22.53 -16.32 9.73
N PRO A 331 -23.37 -16.81 8.80
CA PRO A 331 -24.38 -15.98 8.14
C PRO A 331 -25.57 -15.65 9.06
N GLU A 332 -25.76 -16.39 10.17
CA GLU A 332 -26.90 -16.19 11.06
C GLU A 332 -26.68 -15.04 12.05
N PRO A 333 -27.63 -14.09 12.18
CA PRO A 333 -27.59 -13.05 13.19
C PRO A 333 -27.59 -13.64 14.62
N ARG A 334 -26.73 -13.11 15.49
CA ARG A 334 -26.64 -13.51 16.89
C ARG A 334 -27.38 -12.52 17.77
N ALA A 335 -28.21 -13.04 18.68
CA ALA A 335 -28.83 -12.23 19.72
C ALA A 335 -27.84 -11.97 20.87
N PHE A 336 -27.83 -10.74 21.36
CA PHE A 336 -27.07 -10.29 22.52
C PHE A 336 -28.04 -9.70 23.54
N ALA A 337 -27.87 -10.04 24.82
CA ALA A 337 -28.64 -9.50 25.92
C ALA A 337 -28.10 -8.15 26.38
N ALA A 338 -28.89 -7.43 27.19
CA ALA A 338 -28.40 -6.24 27.89
C ALA A 338 -27.23 -6.64 28.81
N GLY A 339 -26.15 -5.88 28.75
CA GLY A 339 -24.90 -6.18 29.46
C GLY A 339 -23.89 -7.03 28.67
N ASP A 340 -24.28 -7.60 27.52
CA ASP A 340 -23.35 -8.38 26.69
C ASP A 340 -22.39 -7.46 25.91
N LEU A 341 -21.16 -7.95 25.73
CA LEU A 341 -20.14 -7.29 24.91
C LEU A 341 -20.33 -7.68 23.43
N VAL A 342 -20.65 -6.70 22.60
CA VAL A 342 -20.72 -6.84 21.15
C VAL A 342 -19.34 -6.51 20.56
N PRO A 343 -18.78 -7.39 19.70
CA PRO A 343 -17.44 -7.19 19.16
C PRO A 343 -17.38 -6.00 18.20
N ALA A 344 -16.22 -5.34 18.16
CA ALA A 344 -15.91 -4.33 17.16
C ALA A 344 -16.10 -4.92 15.77
N GLY A 345 -16.90 -4.20 14.99
CA GLY A 345 -17.26 -4.57 13.66
C GLY A 345 -18.68 -5.11 13.50
N ALA A 346 -19.34 -5.58 14.55
CA ALA A 346 -20.69 -6.13 14.40
C ALA A 346 -21.65 -5.14 13.72
N PHE A 347 -22.55 -5.63 12.86
CA PHE A 347 -23.60 -4.81 12.27
C PHE A 347 -24.90 -5.02 13.02
N HIS A 348 -25.47 -3.94 13.53
CA HIS A 348 -26.76 -4.00 14.20
C HIS A 348 -27.88 -4.32 13.20
N VAL A 349 -28.66 -5.37 13.44
CA VAL A 349 -29.78 -5.78 12.56
C VAL A 349 -31.14 -5.65 13.23
N GLY A 350 -31.17 -5.46 14.55
CA GLY A 350 -32.40 -5.24 15.31
C GLY A 350 -33.20 -4.03 14.79
N ALA A 351 -34.54 -4.15 14.84
CA ALA A 351 -35.45 -3.13 14.33
C ALA A 351 -35.48 -1.83 15.17
N ARG A 352 -34.92 -1.83 16.38
CA ARG A 352 -34.89 -0.67 17.28
C ARG A 352 -33.46 -0.22 17.49
N ALA A 353 -33.20 1.08 17.38
CA ALA A 353 -31.91 1.63 17.75
C ALA A 353 -31.60 1.32 19.22
N VAL A 354 -30.37 0.90 19.49
CA VAL A 354 -29.92 0.57 20.85
C VAL A 354 -28.72 1.41 21.23
N ALA A 355 -28.67 1.77 22.51
CA ALA A 355 -27.49 2.41 23.09
C ALA A 355 -26.47 1.34 23.48
N ALA A 356 -25.21 1.62 23.21
CA ALA A 356 -24.09 0.77 23.59
C ALA A 356 -22.94 1.63 24.11
N GLU A 357 -22.29 1.22 25.19
CA GLU A 357 -21.14 1.91 25.76
C GLU A 357 -19.86 1.28 25.20
N ALA A 358 -19.03 2.08 24.51
CA ALA A 358 -17.74 1.62 24.01
C ALA A 358 -16.82 1.21 25.17
N ARG A 359 -16.21 0.03 25.08
CA ARG A 359 -15.25 -0.51 26.06
C ARG A 359 -13.80 -0.38 25.63
N GLU A 360 -13.56 0.13 24.42
CA GLU A 360 -12.25 0.39 23.86
C GLU A 360 -12.34 1.57 22.89
N SER A 361 -11.20 2.17 22.51
CA SER A 361 -11.16 3.18 21.44
C SER A 361 -11.17 2.51 20.07
N TYR A 362 -11.52 3.26 19.02
CA TYR A 362 -11.47 2.72 17.66
C TYR A 362 -10.07 2.21 17.30
N GLU A 363 -9.01 2.93 17.65
CA GLU A 363 -7.64 2.59 17.29
C GLU A 363 -7.12 1.29 17.94
N SER A 364 -7.64 0.93 19.12
CA SER A 364 -7.33 -0.36 19.77
C SER A 364 -8.22 -1.52 19.28
N SER A 365 -9.33 -1.21 18.62
CA SER A 365 -10.35 -2.19 18.23
C SER A 365 -9.90 -3.23 17.19
N ALA A 366 -10.61 -4.37 17.16
CA ALA A 366 -10.46 -5.37 16.11
C ALA A 366 -10.81 -4.84 14.71
N LEU A 367 -11.74 -3.89 14.64
CA LEU A 367 -12.12 -3.23 13.40
C LEU A 367 -10.98 -2.37 12.85
N SER A 368 -10.28 -1.59 13.71
CA SER A 368 -9.09 -0.85 13.27
C SER A 368 -7.99 -1.80 12.81
N ARG A 369 -7.79 -2.97 13.43
CA ARG A 369 -6.86 -4.00 12.91
C ARG A 369 -7.21 -4.50 11.52
N LEU A 370 -8.50 -4.67 11.24
CA LEU A 370 -8.96 -5.16 9.94
C LEU A 370 -8.88 -4.08 8.86
N LEU A 371 -9.10 -2.81 9.21
CA LEU A 371 -9.10 -1.69 8.27
C LEU A 371 -7.72 -1.05 8.07
N THR A 372 -6.89 -1.02 9.12
CA THR A 372 -5.53 -0.50 9.09
C THR A 372 -4.61 -1.59 8.56
N ARG A 373 -4.12 -1.41 7.33
CA ARG A 373 -3.33 -2.45 6.68
C ARG A 373 -1.89 -2.47 7.19
N PRO A 374 -1.29 -3.65 7.42
CA PRO A 374 0.16 -3.77 7.58
C PRO A 374 0.85 -3.19 6.34
N VAL A 375 1.84 -2.34 6.59
CA VAL A 375 2.63 -1.64 5.57
C VAL A 375 3.58 -2.65 4.93
N HIS A 376 3.01 -3.60 4.17
CA HIS A 376 3.80 -4.57 3.43
C HIS A 376 4.60 -3.84 2.36
N ASP A 377 5.90 -4.10 2.41
CA ASP A 377 6.86 -3.62 1.45
C ASP A 377 6.40 -3.99 0.03
N ARG A 378 6.12 -2.98 -0.81
CA ARG A 378 5.88 -3.18 -2.24
C ARG A 378 7.18 -3.68 -2.86
N LYS A 379 7.48 -4.95 -2.70
CA LYS A 379 8.61 -5.60 -3.37
C LYS A 379 8.34 -5.50 -4.86
N ALA A 380 9.21 -4.78 -5.57
CA ALA A 380 9.24 -4.82 -7.02
C ALA A 380 9.25 -6.29 -7.47
N SER A 381 8.55 -6.58 -8.57
CA SER A 381 8.48 -7.92 -9.17
C SER A 381 9.83 -8.66 -9.03
N PRO A 382 9.87 -9.91 -8.53
CA PRO A 382 11.10 -10.69 -8.39
C PRO A 382 11.92 -10.72 -9.68
N PHE A 383 11.25 -10.69 -10.83
CA PHE A 383 11.88 -10.63 -12.14
C PHE A 383 12.71 -9.35 -12.34
N TRP A 384 12.12 -8.17 -12.11
CA TRP A 384 12.81 -6.89 -12.32
C TRP A 384 13.90 -6.63 -11.27
N ALA A 385 13.72 -7.15 -10.05
CA ALA A 385 14.77 -7.14 -9.03
C ALA A 385 16.00 -7.96 -9.47
N ARG A 386 15.79 -9.19 -9.97
CA ARG A 386 16.87 -10.03 -10.53
C ARG A 386 17.53 -9.39 -11.74
N ALA A 387 16.74 -8.80 -12.65
CA ALA A 387 17.26 -8.13 -13.84
C ALA A 387 18.16 -6.94 -13.49
N SER A 388 17.81 -6.18 -12.45
CA SER A 388 18.62 -5.06 -11.94
C SER A 388 19.95 -5.55 -11.35
N ILE A 389 19.93 -6.63 -10.57
CA ILE A 389 21.15 -7.24 -10.01
C ILE A 389 22.04 -7.79 -11.12
N ALA A 390 21.48 -8.48 -12.11
CA ALA A 390 22.23 -9.01 -13.24
C ALA A 390 22.97 -7.90 -14.01
N LEU A 391 22.35 -6.73 -14.16
CA LEU A 391 22.98 -5.58 -14.80
C LEU A 391 24.13 -5.00 -13.95
N VAL A 392 23.99 -4.95 -12.61
CA VAL A 392 25.11 -4.57 -11.72
C VAL A 392 26.27 -5.56 -11.85
N VAL A 393 25.99 -6.87 -11.83
CA VAL A 393 27.03 -7.90 -11.98
C VAL A 393 27.75 -7.77 -13.32
N LEU A 394 27.02 -7.57 -14.42
CA LEU A 394 27.58 -7.33 -15.74
C LEU A 394 28.57 -6.15 -15.73
N VAL A 395 28.20 -5.04 -15.10
CA VAL A 395 29.06 -3.84 -15.01
C VAL A 395 30.34 -4.11 -14.21
N LEU A 396 30.24 -4.83 -13.09
CA LEU A 396 31.40 -5.18 -12.27
C LEU A 396 32.36 -6.10 -13.03
N VAL A 397 31.84 -7.11 -13.73
CA VAL A 397 32.63 -8.01 -14.58
C VAL A 397 33.28 -7.25 -15.73
N ALA A 398 32.55 -6.33 -16.39
CA ALA A 398 33.10 -5.52 -17.46
C ALA A 398 34.21 -4.58 -16.97
N ALA A 399 33.99 -3.89 -15.85
CA ALA A 399 34.98 -2.96 -15.28
C ALA A 399 36.27 -3.69 -14.86
N THR A 400 36.14 -4.84 -14.20
CA THR A 400 37.30 -5.66 -13.79
C THR A 400 38.05 -6.23 -14.98
N THR A 401 37.35 -6.77 -15.98
CA THR A 401 37.97 -7.34 -17.19
C THR A 401 38.68 -6.27 -18.01
N ALA A 402 38.00 -5.16 -18.35
CA ALA A 402 38.58 -4.09 -19.14
C ALA A 402 39.73 -3.39 -18.39
N GLY A 403 39.58 -3.14 -17.09
CA GLY A 403 40.64 -2.57 -16.25
C GLY A 403 41.88 -3.46 -16.21
N THR A 404 41.71 -4.78 -16.11
CA THR A 404 42.83 -5.73 -16.13
C THR A 404 43.55 -5.75 -17.48
N LEU A 405 42.80 -5.76 -18.59
CA LEU A 405 43.38 -5.70 -19.93
C LEU A 405 44.20 -4.42 -20.14
N TRP A 406 43.65 -3.27 -19.76
CA TRP A 406 44.37 -2.00 -19.85
C TRP A 406 45.55 -1.91 -18.89
N ALA A 407 45.49 -2.55 -17.72
CA ALA A 407 46.64 -2.62 -16.83
C ALA A 407 47.81 -3.37 -17.47
N ILE A 408 47.52 -4.43 -18.23
CA ILE A 408 48.52 -5.25 -18.92
C ILE A 408 49.09 -4.52 -20.15
N PHE A 409 48.24 -3.90 -20.98
CA PHE A 409 48.66 -3.36 -22.28
C PHE A 409 48.92 -1.85 -22.32
N GLY A 410 48.23 -1.06 -21.49
CA GLY A 410 48.30 0.42 -21.47
C GLY A 410 48.82 1.01 -20.15
N GLY A 411 49.10 0.17 -19.16
CA GLY A 411 49.61 0.55 -17.85
C GLY A 411 48.54 0.95 -16.82
N PRO A 412 48.96 1.18 -15.56
CA PRO A 412 48.05 1.34 -14.43
C PRO A 412 47.18 2.62 -14.48
N GLY A 413 47.68 3.68 -15.12
CA GLY A 413 46.90 4.92 -15.28
C GLY A 413 45.69 4.73 -16.19
N ALA A 414 45.90 4.14 -17.38
CA ALA A 414 44.83 3.86 -18.32
C ALA A 414 43.83 2.82 -17.77
N ALA A 415 44.32 1.82 -17.02
CA ALA A 415 43.47 0.85 -16.33
C ALA A 415 42.48 1.53 -15.37
N LEU A 416 42.98 2.49 -14.58
CA LEU A 416 42.18 3.22 -13.61
C LEU A 416 41.15 4.12 -14.29
N GLU A 417 41.54 4.82 -15.37
CA GLU A 417 40.65 5.66 -16.16
C GLU A 417 39.51 4.84 -16.78
N VAL A 418 39.83 3.71 -17.43
CA VAL A 418 38.83 2.83 -18.07
C VAL A 418 37.90 2.18 -17.04
N ALA A 419 38.45 1.62 -15.95
CA ALA A 419 37.64 0.98 -14.92
C ALA A 419 36.69 1.99 -14.24
N THR A 420 37.19 3.19 -13.93
CA THR A 420 36.39 4.27 -13.35
C THR A 420 35.30 4.73 -14.32
N ALA A 421 35.62 4.93 -15.60
CA ALA A 421 34.66 5.32 -16.62
C ALA A 421 33.52 4.31 -16.75
N ILE A 422 33.83 3.00 -16.78
CA ILE A 422 32.82 1.93 -16.84
C ILE A 422 31.91 1.95 -15.60
N LEU A 423 32.47 2.02 -14.39
CA LEU A 423 31.70 2.00 -13.15
C LEU A 423 30.78 3.22 -13.00
N VAL A 424 31.22 4.38 -13.50
CA VAL A 424 30.48 5.64 -13.43
C VAL A 424 29.37 5.68 -14.49
N VAL A 425 29.68 5.38 -15.75
CA VAL A 425 28.73 5.57 -16.86
C VAL A 425 27.63 4.51 -16.88
N SER A 426 27.94 3.32 -16.40
CA SER A 426 27.11 2.13 -16.60
C SER A 426 26.15 1.86 -15.44
N CYS A 427 25.94 2.82 -14.53
CA CYS A 427 25.03 2.59 -13.41
C CYS A 427 23.62 2.22 -13.93
N PRO A 428 23.04 1.08 -13.51
CA PRO A 428 21.67 0.69 -13.86
C PRO A 428 20.59 1.56 -13.16
N CYS A 429 21.00 2.70 -12.62
CA CYS A 429 20.19 3.68 -11.92
C CYS A 429 18.89 3.98 -12.68
N ALA A 430 18.97 4.24 -14.00
CA ALA A 430 17.81 4.55 -14.84
C ALA A 430 16.68 3.51 -14.70
N PHE A 431 16.99 2.22 -14.77
CA PHE A 431 16.00 1.15 -14.66
C PHE A 431 15.52 0.94 -13.22
N GLY A 432 16.43 0.92 -12.24
CA GLY A 432 16.10 0.75 -10.82
C GLY A 432 15.20 1.86 -10.25
N LEU A 433 15.15 3.00 -10.93
CA LEU A 433 14.28 4.14 -10.62
C LEU A 433 12.98 4.14 -11.42
N ALA A 434 13.07 3.90 -12.72
CA ALA A 434 11.94 3.96 -13.63
C ALA A 434 10.88 2.90 -13.31
N ALA A 435 11.29 1.71 -12.84
CA ALA A 435 10.36 0.64 -12.54
C ALA A 435 9.40 1.01 -11.38
N PRO A 436 9.86 1.37 -10.16
CA PRO A 436 8.96 1.80 -9.08
C PRO A 436 8.04 2.95 -9.48
N MET A 437 8.55 3.97 -10.18
CA MET A 437 7.74 5.08 -10.68
C MET A 437 6.65 4.62 -11.64
N ALA A 438 6.96 3.66 -12.53
CA ALA A 438 5.99 3.12 -13.47
C ALA A 438 4.83 2.40 -12.76
N TYR A 439 5.12 1.59 -11.74
CA TYR A 439 4.09 0.95 -10.91
C TYR A 439 3.21 1.99 -10.18
N GLU A 440 3.82 3.03 -9.60
CA GLU A 440 3.07 4.09 -8.91
C GLU A 440 2.16 4.87 -9.86
N LEU A 441 2.66 5.26 -11.04
CA LEU A 441 1.85 5.96 -12.04
C LEU A 441 0.74 5.07 -12.61
N ALA A 442 1.00 3.77 -12.82
CA ALA A 442 -0.02 2.81 -13.21
C ALA A 442 -1.13 2.70 -12.15
N ALA A 443 -0.77 2.62 -10.87
CA ALA A 443 -1.73 2.63 -9.77
C ALA A 443 -2.49 3.95 -9.67
N ALA A 444 -1.83 5.09 -9.86
CA ALA A 444 -2.48 6.41 -9.90
C ALA A 444 -3.49 6.53 -11.05
N ARG A 445 -3.17 5.99 -12.22
CA ARG A 445 -4.06 5.97 -13.38
C ARG A 445 -5.30 5.10 -13.15
N LEU A 446 -5.17 3.97 -12.44
CA LEU A 446 -6.30 3.13 -12.06
C LEU A 446 -7.17 3.76 -10.99
N ARG A 447 -6.54 4.42 -10.00
CA ARG A 447 -7.26 5.20 -8.98
C ARG A 447 -8.13 6.29 -9.59
N ALA A 448 -7.64 6.98 -10.60
CA ALA A 448 -8.42 7.97 -11.35
C ALA A 448 -9.66 7.38 -12.05
N ARG A 449 -9.71 6.06 -12.23
CA ARG A 449 -10.85 5.31 -12.78
C ARG A 449 -11.68 4.61 -11.71
N GLY A 450 -11.36 4.77 -10.43
CA GLY A 450 -12.08 4.15 -9.32
C GLY A 450 -11.64 2.71 -9.02
N LEU A 451 -10.44 2.28 -9.43
CA LEU A 451 -9.85 1.02 -8.97
C LEU A 451 -8.60 1.26 -8.15
N PHE A 452 -8.57 0.66 -6.97
CA PHE A 452 -7.54 0.85 -5.97
C PHE A 452 -6.78 -0.44 -5.77
N VAL A 453 -5.49 -0.41 -6.12
CA VAL A 453 -4.58 -1.55 -6.06
C VAL A 453 -4.13 -1.78 -4.63
N GLN A 454 -4.41 -2.97 -4.10
CA GLN A 454 -3.95 -3.40 -2.78
C GLN A 454 -2.71 -4.29 -2.89
N ALA A 455 -2.74 -5.34 -3.71
CA ALA A 455 -1.61 -6.26 -3.79
C ALA A 455 -0.42 -5.66 -4.56
N PRO A 456 0.82 -5.79 -4.04
CA PRO A 456 2.02 -5.20 -4.66
C PRO A 456 2.37 -5.82 -6.02
N ASP A 457 1.99 -7.07 -6.24
CA ASP A 457 2.24 -7.86 -7.46
C ASP A 457 1.03 -7.95 -8.39
N LEU A 458 -0.06 -7.22 -8.09
CA LEU A 458 -1.32 -7.26 -8.84
C LEU A 458 -1.09 -7.09 -10.35
N PHE A 459 -0.27 -6.13 -10.76
CA PHE A 459 -0.05 -5.85 -12.18
C PHE A 459 0.64 -7.00 -12.92
N ASP A 460 1.49 -7.77 -12.24
CA ASP A 460 2.19 -8.90 -12.85
C ASP A 460 1.25 -10.10 -12.98
N ARG A 461 0.47 -10.37 -11.93
CA ARG A 461 -0.58 -11.43 -11.92
C ARG A 461 -1.73 -11.09 -12.87
N ALA A 462 -2.12 -9.82 -13.01
CA ALA A 462 -3.16 -9.39 -13.95
C ALA A 462 -2.86 -9.76 -15.41
N LEU A 463 -1.59 -10.02 -15.77
CA LEU A 463 -1.17 -10.40 -17.11
C LEU A 463 -1.23 -11.90 -17.38
N THR A 464 -1.35 -12.73 -16.34
CA THR A 464 -1.54 -14.18 -16.49
C THR A 464 -3.02 -14.52 -16.65
N ILE A 465 -3.91 -13.64 -16.21
CA ILE A 465 -5.36 -13.85 -16.23
C ILE A 465 -5.88 -14.19 -17.63
N ARG A 466 -6.61 -15.29 -17.70
CA ARG A 466 -7.33 -15.78 -18.89
C ARG A 466 -8.83 -15.81 -18.70
N ARG A 467 -9.30 -15.83 -17.45
CA ARG A 467 -10.73 -15.87 -17.10
C ARG A 467 -11.07 -14.83 -16.06
N VAL A 468 -12.22 -14.17 -16.21
CA VAL A 468 -12.84 -13.33 -15.18
C VAL A 468 -14.09 -14.04 -14.70
N ALA A 469 -14.09 -14.46 -13.43
CA ALA A 469 -15.25 -14.93 -12.72
C ALA A 469 -15.90 -13.77 -11.98
N LEU A 470 -17.14 -13.46 -12.33
CA LEU A 470 -17.90 -12.37 -11.74
C LEU A 470 -19.02 -12.95 -10.88
N ASP A 471 -19.15 -12.45 -9.66
CA ASP A 471 -20.38 -12.64 -8.92
C ASP A 471 -21.54 -11.87 -9.59
N LYS A 472 -22.77 -12.34 -9.39
CA LYS A 472 -23.94 -11.64 -9.90
C LYS A 472 -24.24 -10.42 -9.04
N THR A 473 -24.57 -10.65 -7.77
CA THR A 473 -25.25 -9.69 -6.91
C THR A 473 -24.24 -8.68 -6.37
N GLY A 474 -24.49 -7.39 -6.59
CA GLY A 474 -23.56 -6.34 -6.16
C GLY A 474 -22.26 -6.25 -6.99
N THR A 475 -22.00 -7.18 -7.90
CA THR A 475 -20.86 -7.13 -8.84
C THR A 475 -21.31 -6.87 -10.28
N LEU A 476 -22.06 -7.77 -10.92
CA LEU A 476 -22.64 -7.52 -12.25
C LEU A 476 -23.86 -6.59 -12.18
N THR A 477 -24.62 -6.68 -11.09
CA THR A 477 -25.77 -5.83 -10.84
C THR A 477 -25.39 -4.66 -9.94
N ASP A 478 -26.13 -3.55 -10.06
CA ASP A 478 -25.91 -2.34 -9.27
C ASP A 478 -26.46 -2.44 -7.83
N GLY A 479 -27.04 -3.60 -7.47
CA GLY A 479 -27.69 -3.83 -6.18
C GLY A 479 -29.05 -3.14 -6.04
N ALA A 480 -29.49 -2.36 -7.03
CA ALA A 480 -30.78 -1.72 -7.05
C ALA A 480 -31.85 -2.68 -7.61
N ALA A 481 -32.70 -3.16 -6.72
CA ALA A 481 -33.82 -4.01 -7.06
C ALA A 481 -35.08 -3.18 -7.39
N TRP A 482 -35.89 -3.62 -8.37
CA TRP A 482 -37.25 -3.09 -8.60
C TRP A 482 -38.26 -4.22 -8.70
N LEU A 483 -39.51 -3.93 -8.38
CA LEU A 483 -40.62 -4.85 -8.59
C LEU A 483 -40.97 -4.88 -10.08
N GLU A 484 -40.89 -6.06 -10.73
CA GLU A 484 -41.08 -6.18 -12.19
C GLU A 484 -42.52 -5.91 -12.62
N HIS A 485 -43.48 -6.41 -11.82
CA HIS A 485 -44.91 -6.31 -12.06
C HIS A 485 -45.58 -5.51 -10.94
N PRO A 486 -45.32 -4.19 -10.83
CA PRO A 486 -45.85 -3.38 -9.75
C PRO A 486 -47.38 -3.28 -9.79
N GLU A 487 -48.00 -3.44 -10.97
CA GLU A 487 -49.45 -3.55 -11.16
C GLU A 487 -50.11 -4.68 -10.36
N ALA A 488 -49.36 -5.73 -10.01
CA ALA A 488 -49.85 -6.81 -9.17
C ALA A 488 -50.29 -6.29 -7.78
N LEU A 489 -49.69 -5.20 -7.30
CA LEU A 489 -50.06 -4.55 -6.04
C LEU A 489 -51.46 -3.93 -6.10
N ASP A 490 -51.95 -3.54 -7.28
CA ASP A 490 -53.25 -2.89 -7.44
C ASP A 490 -54.41 -3.88 -7.29
N SER A 491 -54.13 -5.19 -7.39
CA SER A 491 -55.07 -6.26 -7.09
C SER A 491 -55.35 -6.42 -5.59
N LEU A 492 -54.50 -5.86 -4.73
CA LEU A 492 -54.65 -5.95 -3.28
C LEU A 492 -55.60 -4.87 -2.74
N PRO A 493 -56.50 -5.22 -1.78
CA PRO A 493 -57.32 -4.23 -1.11
C PRO A 493 -56.45 -3.23 -0.34
N PRO A 494 -56.94 -1.99 -0.10
CA PRO A 494 -56.16 -0.94 0.57
C PRO A 494 -55.55 -1.38 1.92
N GLU A 495 -56.29 -2.17 2.71
CA GLU A 495 -55.79 -2.73 3.98
C GLU A 495 -54.61 -3.70 3.78
N ALA A 496 -54.67 -4.54 2.75
CA ALA A 496 -53.60 -5.50 2.45
C ALA A 496 -52.34 -4.77 1.92
N ARG A 497 -52.51 -3.71 1.12
CA ARG A 497 -51.39 -2.85 0.69
C ARG A 497 -50.72 -2.14 1.87
N ALA A 498 -51.49 -1.64 2.82
CA ALA A 498 -50.93 -1.03 4.03
C ALA A 498 -50.14 -2.06 4.88
N ARG A 499 -50.66 -3.28 5.04
CA ARG A 499 -49.94 -4.38 5.72
C ARG A 499 -48.64 -4.74 5.01
N LEU A 500 -48.68 -4.87 3.68
CA LEU A 500 -47.48 -5.14 2.89
C LEU A 500 -46.45 -4.00 3.01
N ALA A 501 -46.89 -2.74 3.00
CA ALA A 501 -46.01 -1.59 3.20
C ALA A 501 -45.36 -1.62 4.59
N THR A 502 -46.13 -1.95 5.63
CA THR A 502 -45.59 -2.11 6.97
C THR A 502 -44.53 -3.22 7.05
N LEU A 503 -44.80 -4.40 6.46
CA LEU A 503 -43.84 -5.51 6.43
C LEU A 503 -42.56 -5.15 5.66
N ALA A 504 -42.71 -4.58 4.47
CA ALA A 504 -41.58 -4.28 3.59
C ALA A 504 -40.74 -3.10 4.11
N ALA A 505 -41.32 -2.14 4.83
CA ALA A 505 -40.59 -1.02 5.45
C ALA A 505 -39.70 -1.46 6.62
N ALA A 506 -40.02 -2.57 7.26
CA ALA A 506 -39.28 -3.09 8.40
C ALA A 506 -38.05 -3.93 8.02
N SER A 507 -37.83 -4.21 6.72
CA SER A 507 -36.67 -4.96 6.23
C SER A 507 -35.76 -4.10 5.35
N ASN A 508 -34.45 -4.16 5.61
CA ASN A 508 -33.41 -3.51 4.79
C ASN A 508 -33.01 -4.33 3.56
N HIS A 509 -33.64 -5.49 3.32
CA HIS A 509 -33.32 -6.33 2.18
C HIS A 509 -33.64 -5.60 0.85
N PRO A 510 -32.75 -5.61 -0.17
CA PRO A 510 -33.00 -4.92 -1.44
C PRO A 510 -34.36 -5.26 -2.07
N LYS A 511 -34.77 -6.53 -2.01
CA LYS A 511 -36.10 -6.99 -2.45
C LYS A 511 -37.28 -6.35 -1.70
N ALA A 512 -37.17 -6.15 -0.38
CA ALA A 512 -38.20 -5.48 0.41
C ALA A 512 -38.24 -3.97 0.11
N ARG A 513 -37.07 -3.34 -0.07
CA ARG A 513 -36.96 -1.94 -0.52
C ARG A 513 -37.60 -1.71 -1.88
N ALA A 514 -37.46 -2.65 -2.81
CA ALA A 514 -38.11 -2.61 -4.13
C ALA A 514 -39.64 -2.59 -4.01
N VAL A 515 -40.19 -3.46 -3.15
CA VAL A 515 -41.64 -3.51 -2.86
C VAL A 515 -42.10 -2.20 -2.21
N MET A 516 -41.34 -1.67 -1.24
CA MET A 516 -41.65 -0.39 -0.60
C MET A 516 -41.65 0.79 -1.56
N ALA A 517 -40.66 0.86 -2.45
CA ALA A 517 -40.60 1.90 -3.46
C ALA A 517 -41.83 1.87 -4.37
N ALA A 518 -42.26 0.67 -4.77
CA ALA A 518 -43.46 0.48 -5.61
C ALA A 518 -44.77 0.84 -4.89
N LEU A 519 -44.85 0.63 -3.56
CA LEU A 519 -46.00 1.02 -2.72
C LEU A 519 -46.02 2.52 -2.44
N ALA A 520 -44.86 3.12 -2.14
CA ALA A 520 -44.73 4.55 -1.91
C ALA A 520 -45.12 5.36 -3.16
N ALA A 521 -44.75 4.89 -4.36
CA ALA A 521 -45.18 5.48 -5.63
C ALA A 521 -46.71 5.44 -5.84
N ARG A 522 -47.41 4.54 -5.15
CA ARG A 522 -48.88 4.44 -5.11
C ARG A 522 -49.52 5.20 -3.95
N GLY A 523 -48.75 6.01 -3.23
CA GLY A 523 -49.22 6.76 -2.07
C GLY A 523 -49.54 5.88 -0.85
N VAL A 524 -49.04 4.64 -0.80
CA VAL A 524 -49.23 3.73 0.33
C VAL A 524 -48.01 3.83 1.27
N GLY A 525 -48.25 4.26 2.50
CA GLY A 525 -47.24 4.35 3.56
C GLY A 525 -47.32 3.19 4.56
N PRO A 526 -46.23 2.90 5.29
CA PRO A 526 -46.25 1.95 6.39
C PRO A 526 -47.01 2.51 7.60
N ASP A 527 -47.51 1.61 8.46
CA ASP A 527 -48.02 1.97 9.78
C ASP A 527 -46.84 2.23 10.75
N PRO A 528 -46.64 3.46 11.24
CA PRO A 528 -45.52 3.79 12.12
C PRO A 528 -45.63 3.17 13.52
N ALA A 529 -46.84 2.79 13.95
CA ALA A 529 -47.07 2.15 15.24
C ALA A 529 -46.88 0.63 15.19
N ALA A 530 -46.87 0.05 13.99
CA ALA A 530 -46.71 -1.38 13.81
C ALA A 530 -45.31 -1.87 14.16
N ARG A 531 -45.22 -3.15 14.55
CA ARG A 531 -43.99 -3.83 14.95
C ARG A 531 -43.92 -5.20 14.26
N PRO A 532 -43.50 -5.25 12.97
CA PRO A 532 -43.25 -6.51 12.27
C PRO A 532 -42.11 -7.29 12.90
N GLU A 533 -42.19 -8.61 12.80
CA GLU A 533 -41.15 -9.54 13.21
C GLU A 533 -40.45 -10.11 11.98
N GLU A 534 -39.12 -10.16 12.01
CA GLU A 534 -38.31 -10.82 10.98
C GLU A 534 -38.00 -12.26 11.40
N LEU A 535 -38.36 -13.22 10.55
CA LEU A 535 -37.97 -14.61 10.66
C LEU A 535 -36.80 -14.87 9.70
N VAL A 536 -35.61 -15.03 10.26
CA VAL A 536 -34.36 -15.23 9.50
C VAL A 536 -34.50 -16.38 8.50
N GLY A 537 -34.02 -16.15 7.27
CA GLY A 537 -34.09 -17.13 6.17
C GLY A 537 -35.49 -17.36 5.58
N ARG A 538 -36.53 -16.68 6.11
CA ARG A 538 -37.93 -16.84 5.68
C ARG A 538 -38.52 -15.53 5.17
N GLY A 539 -38.60 -14.51 6.03
CA GLY A 539 -39.21 -13.22 5.69
C GLY A 539 -39.79 -12.47 6.89
N MET A 540 -40.70 -11.53 6.64
CA MET A 540 -41.35 -10.69 7.65
C MET A 540 -42.78 -11.17 7.94
N GLN A 541 -43.22 -11.04 9.20
CA GLN A 541 -44.61 -11.29 9.59
C GLN A 541 -45.18 -10.20 10.52
N TRP A 542 -46.48 -9.92 10.37
CA TRP A 542 -47.19 -8.95 11.20
C TRP A 542 -48.70 -9.13 11.07
N ALA A 543 -49.42 -9.21 12.19
CA ALA A 543 -50.89 -9.27 12.23
C ALA A 543 -51.53 -10.33 11.29
N GLY A 544 -50.88 -11.51 11.19
CA GLY A 544 -51.30 -12.62 10.34
C GLY A 544 -50.83 -12.52 8.88
N ALA A 545 -50.31 -11.36 8.46
CA ALA A 545 -49.71 -11.19 7.15
C ALA A 545 -48.24 -11.63 7.13
N ARG A 546 -47.79 -12.17 6.00
CA ARG A 546 -46.46 -12.73 5.77
C ARG A 546 -45.90 -12.20 4.45
N LEU A 547 -44.64 -11.80 4.44
CA LEU A 547 -43.88 -11.39 3.26
C LEU A 547 -42.55 -12.15 3.26
N GLY A 548 -42.34 -13.08 2.34
CA GLY A 548 -41.11 -13.88 2.37
C GLY A 548 -40.93 -14.79 1.17
N SER A 549 -40.04 -15.78 1.31
CA SER A 549 -39.71 -16.69 0.22
C SER A 549 -40.91 -17.59 -0.18
N PRO A 550 -41.06 -17.95 -1.47
CA PRO A 550 -42.10 -18.86 -1.92
C PRO A 550 -42.11 -20.21 -1.18
N ALA A 551 -40.93 -20.70 -0.80
CA ALA A 551 -40.77 -21.95 -0.06
C ALA A 551 -41.40 -21.89 1.33
N TRP A 552 -41.30 -20.75 2.03
CA TRP A 552 -41.91 -20.58 3.36
C TRP A 552 -43.43 -20.44 3.29
N LEU A 553 -43.95 -19.83 2.23
CA LEU A 553 -45.39 -19.70 2.00
C LEU A 553 -45.99 -20.91 1.24
N GLU A 554 -45.22 -21.98 1.07
CA GLU A 554 -45.62 -23.22 0.38
C GLU A 554 -46.24 -22.98 -1.00
N ARG A 555 -45.70 -21.99 -1.73
CA ARG A 555 -46.24 -21.54 -3.02
C ARG A 555 -45.30 -21.88 -4.17
N ALA A 556 -45.82 -22.63 -5.14
CA ALA A 556 -45.10 -22.94 -6.37
C ALA A 556 -45.14 -21.75 -7.33
N THR A 557 -44.15 -20.85 -7.24
CA THR A 557 -44.00 -19.67 -8.10
C THR A 557 -42.53 -19.33 -8.36
N ASP A 558 -42.29 -18.62 -9.46
CA ASP A 558 -40.97 -18.12 -9.86
C ASP A 558 -40.65 -16.73 -9.28
N ALA A 559 -41.59 -16.15 -8.53
CA ALA A 559 -41.39 -14.87 -7.84
C ALA A 559 -40.35 -14.95 -6.70
N ASP A 560 -39.74 -13.81 -6.40
CA ASP A 560 -38.76 -13.68 -5.31
C ASP A 560 -39.38 -13.66 -3.94
N LEU A 561 -40.49 -12.94 -3.86
CA LEU A 561 -41.24 -12.70 -2.65
C LEU A 561 -42.69 -13.08 -2.92
N VAL A 562 -43.32 -13.64 -1.90
CA VAL A 562 -44.75 -13.85 -1.86
C VAL A 562 -45.28 -13.08 -0.67
N PHE A 563 -46.35 -12.34 -0.89
CA PHE A 563 -47.11 -11.72 0.18
C PHE A 563 -48.43 -12.45 0.36
N ASP A 564 -48.74 -12.80 1.60
CA ASP A 564 -50.03 -13.33 2.04
C ASP A 564 -50.55 -12.44 3.16
N ASP A 565 -51.74 -11.87 3.00
CA ASP A 565 -52.33 -10.95 3.99
C ASP A 565 -52.98 -11.66 5.20
N GLY A 566 -53.00 -13.00 5.19
CA GLY A 566 -53.64 -13.84 6.20
C GLY A 566 -55.16 -13.88 6.09
N ARG A 567 -55.73 -13.30 5.04
CA ARG A 567 -57.18 -13.20 4.76
C ARG A 567 -57.53 -13.74 3.36
N GLY A 568 -56.59 -14.43 2.72
CA GLY A 568 -56.78 -15.09 1.42
C GLY A 568 -56.31 -14.26 0.22
N HIS A 569 -55.75 -13.07 0.41
CA HIS A 569 -55.11 -12.32 -0.67
C HIS A 569 -53.62 -12.66 -0.71
N ILE A 570 -53.21 -13.36 -1.77
CA ILE A 570 -51.82 -13.74 -2.00
C ILE A 570 -51.36 -13.13 -3.33
N VAL A 571 -50.23 -12.43 -3.31
CA VAL A 571 -49.61 -11.86 -4.50
C VAL A 571 -48.16 -12.31 -4.64
N ASP A 572 -47.80 -12.61 -5.89
CA ASP A 572 -46.44 -12.95 -6.29
C ASP A 572 -45.70 -11.66 -6.65
N LEU A 573 -44.53 -11.44 -6.06
CA LEU A 573 -43.74 -10.22 -6.18
C LEU A 573 -42.38 -10.55 -6.80
N PRO A 574 -42.30 -10.66 -8.14
CA PRO A 574 -41.04 -10.86 -8.84
C PRO A 574 -40.19 -9.58 -8.81
N VAL A 575 -38.91 -9.73 -8.47
CA VAL A 575 -37.98 -8.63 -8.29
C VAL A 575 -36.86 -8.72 -9.33
N GLY A 576 -36.71 -7.66 -10.11
CA GLY A 576 -35.66 -7.51 -11.12
C GLY A 576 -34.41 -6.85 -10.55
N GLU A 577 -33.26 -7.16 -11.15
CA GLU A 577 -31.95 -6.52 -10.87
C GLU A 577 -31.33 -5.93 -12.13
N ARG A 578 -30.73 -4.74 -12.03
CA ARG A 578 -30.24 -4.00 -13.20
C ARG A 578 -28.78 -4.36 -13.37
N PRO A 579 -28.35 -4.76 -14.58
CA PRO A 579 -26.94 -4.78 -14.88
C PRO A 579 -26.34 -3.39 -14.66
N ARG A 580 -25.10 -3.35 -14.17
CA ARG A 580 -24.38 -2.08 -14.03
C ARG A 580 -24.26 -1.34 -15.35
N LEU A 581 -24.17 -0.02 -15.25
CA LEU A 581 -24.00 0.86 -16.41
C LEU A 581 -22.82 0.41 -17.28
N ALA A 582 -23.07 0.29 -18.58
CA ALA A 582 -22.10 -0.15 -19.59
C ALA A 582 -21.45 -1.52 -19.34
N ALA A 583 -22.06 -2.38 -18.50
CA ALA A 583 -21.53 -3.72 -18.23
C ALA A 583 -21.31 -4.52 -19.53
N ALA A 584 -22.29 -4.54 -20.44
CA ALA A 584 -22.18 -5.25 -21.72
C ALA A 584 -20.97 -4.79 -22.56
N GLU A 585 -20.74 -3.47 -22.67
CA GLU A 585 -19.60 -2.92 -23.41
C GLU A 585 -18.26 -3.33 -22.79
N GLU A 586 -18.16 -3.33 -21.46
CA GLU A 586 -16.91 -3.68 -20.78
C GLU A 586 -16.62 -5.17 -20.83
N LEU A 587 -17.66 -6.00 -20.74
CA LEU A 587 -17.55 -7.44 -20.96
C LEU A 587 -17.11 -7.76 -22.38
N GLU A 588 -17.62 -7.03 -23.38
CA GLU A 588 -17.18 -7.17 -24.77
C GLU A 588 -15.71 -6.76 -24.94
N ARG A 589 -15.25 -5.70 -24.27
CA ARG A 589 -13.82 -5.34 -24.27
C ARG A 589 -12.96 -6.45 -23.66
N LEU A 590 -13.38 -7.07 -22.57
CA LEU A 590 -12.67 -8.21 -21.97
C LEU A 590 -12.61 -9.40 -22.95
N ARG A 591 -13.72 -9.73 -23.62
CA ARG A 591 -13.77 -10.80 -24.63
C ARG A 591 -12.87 -10.50 -25.84
N SER A 592 -12.89 -9.27 -26.34
CA SER A 592 -12.04 -8.83 -27.44
C SER A 592 -10.54 -8.90 -27.10
N ALA A 593 -10.19 -8.83 -25.82
CA ALA A 593 -8.85 -9.04 -25.30
C ALA A 593 -8.48 -10.53 -25.12
N GLY A 594 -9.38 -11.45 -25.48
CA GLY A 594 -9.20 -12.90 -25.37
C GLY A 594 -9.44 -13.46 -23.97
N VAL A 595 -10.17 -12.74 -23.13
CA VAL A 595 -10.47 -13.15 -21.75
C VAL A 595 -11.87 -13.75 -21.68
N GLN A 596 -11.98 -14.95 -21.14
CA GLN A 596 -13.27 -15.61 -20.93
C GLN A 596 -13.97 -14.98 -19.72
N VAL A 597 -15.27 -14.74 -19.82
CA VAL A 597 -16.08 -14.23 -18.71
C VAL A 597 -17.03 -15.34 -18.28
N VAL A 598 -17.10 -15.59 -16.98
CA VAL A 598 -18.04 -16.54 -16.36
C VAL A 598 -18.79 -15.85 -15.23
N VAL A 599 -20.06 -16.21 -15.05
CA VAL A 599 -20.86 -15.79 -13.89
C VAL A 599 -20.95 -16.93 -12.88
N LEU A 600 -20.64 -16.64 -11.61
CA LEU A 600 -20.81 -17.59 -10.50
C LEU A 600 -21.75 -16.95 -9.48
N SER A 601 -22.89 -17.56 -9.18
CA SER A 601 -23.86 -16.98 -8.24
C SER A 601 -24.58 -18.05 -7.43
N GLY A 602 -25.05 -17.66 -6.24
CA GLY A 602 -25.97 -18.47 -5.42
C GLY A 602 -27.43 -18.38 -5.86
N ASP A 603 -27.77 -17.48 -6.78
CA ASP A 603 -29.13 -17.33 -7.31
C ASP A 603 -29.53 -18.50 -8.22
N ARG A 604 -30.85 -18.67 -8.41
CA ARG A 604 -31.41 -19.72 -9.28
C ARG A 604 -30.79 -19.69 -10.69
N SER A 605 -30.40 -20.87 -11.18
CA SER A 605 -29.69 -21.04 -12.46
C SER A 605 -30.39 -20.37 -13.64
N ALA A 606 -31.72 -20.51 -13.75
CA ALA A 606 -32.49 -19.87 -14.82
C ALA A 606 -32.32 -18.34 -14.90
N ARG A 607 -32.18 -17.66 -13.75
CA ARG A 607 -31.98 -16.20 -13.72
C ARG A 607 -30.55 -15.79 -14.00
N VAL A 608 -29.61 -16.58 -13.50
CA VAL A 608 -28.17 -16.38 -13.75
C VAL A 608 -27.89 -16.54 -15.25
N GLU A 609 -28.48 -17.56 -15.88
CA GLU A 609 -28.43 -17.81 -17.32
C GLU A 609 -29.12 -16.69 -18.12
N ALA A 610 -30.30 -16.23 -17.71
CA ALA A 610 -31.00 -15.14 -18.39
C ALA A 610 -30.19 -13.82 -18.37
N LEU A 611 -29.63 -13.46 -17.21
CA LEU A 611 -28.75 -12.29 -17.08
C LEU A 611 -27.49 -12.47 -17.93
N ALA A 612 -26.84 -13.63 -17.84
CA ALA A 612 -25.67 -13.96 -18.64
C ALA A 612 -25.96 -13.81 -20.14
N ALA A 613 -27.08 -14.36 -20.63
CA ALA A 613 -27.51 -14.25 -22.02
C ALA A 613 -27.70 -12.79 -22.45
N SER A 614 -28.36 -11.96 -21.63
CA SER A 614 -28.53 -10.52 -21.90
C SER A 614 -27.23 -9.74 -22.01
N LEU A 615 -26.17 -10.23 -21.35
CA LEU A 615 -24.83 -9.65 -21.37
C LEU A 615 -23.89 -10.38 -22.35
N GLY A 616 -24.40 -11.36 -23.10
CA GLY A 616 -23.65 -12.20 -24.05
C GLY A 616 -22.63 -13.15 -23.40
N ILE A 617 -22.75 -13.45 -22.10
CA ILE A 617 -21.85 -14.34 -21.37
C ILE A 617 -22.25 -15.79 -21.66
N ALA A 618 -21.32 -16.59 -22.18
CA ALA A 618 -21.59 -17.96 -22.61
C ALA A 618 -21.61 -18.98 -21.47
N GLU A 619 -20.93 -18.69 -20.35
CA GLU A 619 -20.82 -19.61 -19.21
C GLU A 619 -21.36 -18.94 -17.94
N ALA A 620 -22.33 -19.58 -17.31
CA ALA A 620 -23.01 -19.05 -16.13
C ALA A 620 -23.46 -20.21 -15.23
N HIS A 621 -23.15 -20.12 -13.94
CA HIS A 621 -23.46 -21.16 -12.95
C HIS A 621 -24.24 -20.53 -11.79
N GLY A 622 -25.49 -20.95 -11.61
CA GLY A 622 -26.33 -20.59 -10.47
C GLY A 622 -26.33 -21.66 -9.37
N GLU A 623 -27.04 -21.37 -8.28
CA GLU A 623 -27.24 -22.26 -7.13
C GLU A 623 -25.94 -22.72 -6.47
N LEU A 624 -24.86 -21.93 -6.60
CA LEU A 624 -23.56 -22.22 -6.01
C LEU A 624 -23.48 -21.72 -4.56
N THR A 625 -23.08 -22.59 -3.64
CA THR A 625 -22.63 -22.19 -2.30
C THR A 625 -21.28 -21.47 -2.36
N PRO A 626 -20.89 -20.69 -1.32
CA PRO A 626 -19.56 -20.10 -1.21
C PRO A 626 -18.41 -21.09 -1.48
N ASP A 627 -18.49 -22.29 -0.90
CA ASP A 627 -17.52 -23.35 -1.10
C ASP A 627 -17.52 -23.92 -2.52
N ALA A 628 -18.70 -24.04 -3.13
CA ALA A 628 -18.83 -24.49 -4.52
C ALA A 628 -18.21 -23.47 -5.48
N LYS A 629 -18.34 -22.15 -5.23
CA LYS A 629 -17.63 -21.11 -6.00
C LYS A 629 -16.11 -21.28 -5.88
N ALA A 630 -15.61 -21.48 -4.65
CA ALA A 630 -14.18 -21.70 -4.42
C ALA A 630 -13.65 -23.00 -5.06
N GLN A 631 -14.46 -24.07 -5.05
CA GLN A 631 -14.13 -25.33 -5.70
C GLN A 631 -14.09 -25.19 -7.22
N TRP A 632 -15.04 -24.44 -7.81
CA TRP A 632 -15.05 -24.13 -9.23
C TRP A 632 -13.74 -23.42 -9.63
N LEU A 633 -13.31 -22.42 -8.85
CA LEU A 633 -12.06 -21.70 -9.11
C LEU A 633 -10.84 -22.63 -9.06
N ARG A 634 -10.76 -23.49 -8.04
CA ARG A 634 -9.68 -24.49 -7.91
C ARG A 634 -9.63 -25.49 -9.07
N ALA A 635 -10.78 -25.83 -9.64
CA ALA A 635 -10.88 -26.73 -10.79
C ALA A 635 -10.47 -26.06 -12.13
N HIS A 636 -10.38 -24.73 -12.17
CA HIS A 636 -10.22 -23.95 -13.41
C HIS A 636 -8.89 -23.20 -13.52
N ASP A 637 -7.82 -23.79 -12.96
CA ASP A 637 -6.48 -23.20 -12.84
C ASP A 637 -6.53 -21.83 -12.13
N PRO A 638 -6.56 -21.83 -10.78
CA PRO A 638 -6.81 -20.62 -10.02
C PRO A 638 -5.85 -19.47 -10.37
N GLU A 639 -4.58 -19.73 -10.71
CA GLU A 639 -3.59 -18.69 -11.08
C GLU A 639 -3.98 -17.87 -12.33
N LEU A 640 -4.88 -18.41 -13.17
CA LEU A 640 -5.35 -17.77 -14.39
C LEU A 640 -6.72 -17.10 -14.24
N VAL A 641 -7.33 -17.16 -13.05
CA VAL A 641 -8.66 -16.64 -12.79
C VAL A 641 -8.62 -15.37 -11.95
N LEU A 642 -9.24 -14.32 -12.47
CA LEU A 642 -9.61 -13.13 -11.72
C LEU A 642 -11.03 -13.33 -11.19
N PHE A 643 -11.21 -13.36 -9.86
CA PHE A 643 -12.52 -13.38 -9.24
C PHE A 643 -12.91 -11.98 -8.74
N VAL A 644 -14.12 -11.51 -9.04
CA VAL A 644 -14.67 -10.25 -8.51
C VAL A 644 -16.01 -10.54 -7.84
N GLY A 645 -16.14 -10.14 -6.57
CA GLY A 645 -17.35 -10.35 -5.78
C GLY A 645 -17.73 -9.14 -4.92
N ASP A 646 -18.81 -9.28 -4.15
CA ASP A 646 -19.25 -8.30 -3.16
C ASP A 646 -18.53 -8.44 -1.80
N GLY A 647 -17.72 -9.51 -1.70
CA GLY A 647 -16.64 -9.70 -0.75
C GLY A 647 -16.93 -10.69 0.39
N LEU A 648 -18.19 -10.84 0.82
CA LEU A 648 -18.49 -11.46 2.12
C LEU A 648 -18.82 -12.94 2.00
N ASN A 649 -19.86 -13.23 1.23
CA ASN A 649 -20.22 -14.59 0.84
C ASN A 649 -19.16 -15.20 -0.10
N ASP A 650 -18.28 -14.35 -0.63
CA ASP A 650 -17.30 -14.73 -1.62
C ASP A 650 -15.86 -14.79 -1.08
N ALA A 651 -15.65 -14.63 0.24
CA ALA A 651 -14.31 -14.68 0.83
C ALA A 651 -13.55 -16.00 0.51
N PRO A 652 -14.18 -17.20 0.57
CA PRO A 652 -13.51 -18.43 0.15
C PRO A 652 -13.13 -18.44 -1.34
N ALA A 653 -13.97 -17.85 -2.19
CA ALA A 653 -13.72 -17.75 -3.63
C ALA A 653 -12.59 -16.75 -3.93
N ALA A 654 -12.60 -15.59 -3.28
CA ALA A 654 -11.54 -14.59 -3.37
C ALA A 654 -10.17 -15.15 -2.94
N ALA A 655 -10.13 -15.95 -1.88
CA ALA A 655 -8.90 -16.61 -1.42
C ALA A 655 -8.39 -17.70 -2.37
N ALA A 656 -9.29 -18.35 -3.12
CA ALA A 656 -8.93 -19.39 -4.09
C ALA A 656 -8.45 -18.82 -5.43
N ALA A 657 -8.78 -17.57 -5.77
CA ALA A 657 -8.47 -16.99 -7.07
C ALA A 657 -7.02 -16.48 -7.18
N GLY A 658 -6.47 -16.57 -8.39
CA GLY A 658 -5.14 -16.09 -8.73
C GLY A 658 -5.05 -14.57 -8.75
N VAL A 659 -6.16 -13.86 -8.91
CA VAL A 659 -6.34 -12.45 -8.53
C VAL A 659 -7.76 -12.29 -7.98
N SER A 660 -7.94 -11.50 -6.92
CA SER A 660 -9.26 -11.20 -6.36
C SER A 660 -9.56 -9.70 -6.30
N GLY A 661 -10.83 -9.34 -6.53
CA GLY A 661 -11.30 -7.97 -6.47
C GLY A 661 -12.65 -7.85 -5.74
N CYS A 662 -12.89 -6.70 -5.13
CA CYS A 662 -14.17 -6.36 -4.51
C CYS A 662 -14.85 -5.18 -5.21
N ALA A 663 -16.14 -5.30 -5.54
CA ALA A 663 -16.94 -4.18 -6.05
C ALA A 663 -17.63 -3.45 -4.88
N ALA A 664 -17.03 -2.38 -4.37
CA ALA A 664 -17.48 -1.68 -3.16
C ALA A 664 -18.19 -0.35 -3.51
N LEU A 665 -19.51 -0.37 -3.66
CA LEU A 665 -20.34 0.85 -3.69
C LEU A 665 -20.96 1.16 -2.32
N ASP A 666 -21.46 0.13 -1.60
CA ASP A 666 -22.26 0.32 -0.38
C ASP A 666 -21.70 -0.35 0.88
N ARG A 667 -20.56 -1.04 0.76
CA ARG A 667 -19.91 -1.77 1.87
C ARG A 667 -18.40 -1.49 1.87
N PRO A 668 -17.95 -0.38 2.49
CA PRO A 668 -16.53 0.01 2.48
C PRO A 668 -15.62 -0.99 3.23
N PHE A 669 -16.18 -1.98 3.94
CA PHE A 669 -15.48 -2.79 4.94
C PHE A 669 -14.93 -4.13 4.43
N MET A 670 -15.22 -4.52 3.17
CA MET A 670 -14.75 -5.78 2.60
C MET A 670 -13.37 -5.70 1.93
N ALA A 671 -12.73 -4.53 2.01
CA ALA A 671 -11.47 -4.26 1.33
C ALA A 671 -10.30 -5.13 1.86
N ALA A 672 -10.33 -5.59 3.11
CA ALA A 672 -9.12 -6.11 3.77
C ALA A 672 -8.52 -7.41 3.18
N ARG A 673 -9.25 -8.18 2.36
CA ARG A 673 -8.82 -9.52 1.87
C ARG A 673 -8.74 -9.67 0.34
N THR A 674 -8.82 -8.60 -0.44
CA THR A 674 -8.78 -8.65 -1.91
C THR A 674 -7.58 -7.92 -2.51
N ASP A 675 -7.11 -8.33 -3.70
CA ASP A 675 -5.96 -7.71 -4.35
C ASP A 675 -6.26 -6.28 -4.85
N PHE A 676 -7.52 -5.94 -5.08
CA PHE A 676 -7.98 -4.58 -5.40
C PHE A 676 -9.46 -4.37 -5.05
N PHE A 677 -9.88 -3.11 -4.97
CA PHE A 677 -11.31 -2.76 -4.88
C PHE A 677 -11.71 -1.74 -5.94
N VAL A 678 -12.98 -1.77 -6.33
CA VAL A 678 -13.60 -0.92 -7.34
C VAL A 678 -14.68 -0.08 -6.69
N THR A 679 -14.56 1.24 -6.77
CA THR A 679 -15.55 2.22 -6.28
C THR A 679 -16.37 2.84 -7.40
N SER A 680 -16.11 2.49 -8.66
CA SER A 680 -16.90 2.98 -9.78
C SER A 680 -18.27 2.29 -9.86
N VAL A 681 -19.25 3.02 -10.38
CA VAL A 681 -20.60 2.50 -10.66
C VAL A 681 -20.56 1.36 -11.69
N GLY A 682 -19.68 1.44 -12.70
CA GLY A 682 -19.54 0.42 -13.75
C GLY A 682 -18.36 -0.54 -13.56
N LEU A 683 -18.20 -1.47 -14.52
CA LEU A 683 -17.12 -2.48 -14.56
C LEU A 683 -15.89 -2.04 -15.38
N ALA A 684 -15.91 -0.82 -15.91
CA ALA A 684 -14.83 -0.25 -16.72
C ALA A 684 -13.42 -0.37 -16.10
N PRO A 685 -13.25 -0.32 -14.76
CA PRO A 685 -11.91 -0.45 -14.21
C PRO A 685 -11.28 -1.83 -14.37
N LEU A 686 -12.06 -2.90 -14.60
CA LEU A 686 -11.53 -4.24 -14.83
C LEU A 686 -10.79 -4.34 -16.17
N SER A 687 -11.40 -3.85 -17.25
CA SER A 687 -10.74 -3.75 -18.56
C SER A 687 -9.55 -2.78 -18.50
N ALA A 688 -9.69 -1.68 -17.73
CA ALA A 688 -8.61 -0.73 -17.50
C ALA A 688 -7.42 -1.34 -16.75
N LEU A 689 -7.65 -2.24 -15.77
CA LEU A 689 -6.60 -2.95 -15.03
C LEU A 689 -5.72 -3.75 -16.01
N MET A 690 -6.34 -4.59 -16.85
CA MET A 690 -5.63 -5.41 -17.82
C MET A 690 -4.86 -4.55 -18.84
N ALA A 691 -5.51 -3.51 -19.37
CA ALA A 691 -4.87 -2.59 -20.30
C ALA A 691 -3.67 -1.84 -19.67
N THR A 692 -3.82 -1.41 -18.42
CA THR A 692 -2.77 -0.69 -17.68
C THR A 692 -1.62 -1.62 -17.32
N ALA A 693 -1.89 -2.86 -16.90
CA ALA A 693 -0.87 -3.88 -16.67
C ALA A 693 -0.08 -4.19 -17.95
N ALA A 694 -0.76 -4.31 -19.10
CA ALA A 694 -0.12 -4.56 -20.39
C ALA A 694 0.71 -3.36 -20.87
N GLU A 695 0.24 -2.13 -20.64
CA GLU A 695 1.02 -0.92 -20.90
C GLU A 695 2.23 -0.82 -19.98
N LEU A 696 2.07 -1.08 -18.68
CA LEU A 696 3.17 -1.12 -17.71
C LEU A 696 4.26 -2.09 -18.15
N ARG A 697 3.92 -3.34 -18.50
CA ARG A 697 4.90 -4.33 -18.97
C ARG A 697 5.63 -3.88 -20.25
N ARG A 698 4.93 -3.23 -21.19
CA ARG A 698 5.55 -2.68 -22.40
C ARG A 698 6.52 -1.55 -22.07
N VAL A 699 6.14 -0.63 -21.19
CA VAL A 699 6.98 0.48 -20.73
C VAL A 699 8.22 -0.06 -20.01
N LEU A 700 8.06 -0.98 -19.06
CA LEU A 700 9.18 -1.59 -18.33
C LEU A 700 10.15 -2.33 -19.26
N ARG A 701 9.64 -3.10 -20.24
CA ARG A 701 10.47 -3.74 -21.26
C ARG A 701 11.23 -2.73 -22.10
N ALA A 702 10.58 -1.64 -22.52
CA ALA A 702 11.23 -0.60 -23.32
C ALA A 702 12.33 0.12 -22.53
N VAL A 703 12.06 0.46 -21.26
CA VAL A 703 13.06 1.08 -20.38
C VAL A 703 14.22 0.12 -20.11
N TYR A 704 13.94 -1.15 -19.86
CA TYR A 704 14.98 -2.17 -19.67
C TYR A 704 15.85 -2.34 -20.93
N ALA A 705 15.22 -2.46 -22.10
CA ALA A 705 15.92 -2.57 -23.38
C ALA A 705 16.78 -1.33 -23.66
N TYR A 706 16.23 -0.12 -23.42
CA TYR A 706 16.98 1.12 -23.52
C TYR A 706 18.18 1.13 -22.57
N ALA A 707 17.98 0.81 -21.29
CA ALA A 707 19.04 0.77 -20.30
C ALA A 707 20.12 -0.25 -20.67
N LEU A 708 19.75 -1.42 -21.20
CA LEU A 708 20.69 -2.44 -21.65
C LEU A 708 21.52 -1.97 -22.84
N VAL A 709 20.86 -1.48 -23.91
CA VAL A 709 21.55 -0.99 -25.12
C VAL A 709 22.47 0.18 -24.80
N TYR A 710 21.97 1.14 -24.02
CA TYR A 710 22.75 2.27 -23.54
C TYR A 710 23.98 1.82 -22.75
N ASN A 711 23.81 0.95 -21.74
CA ASN A 711 24.92 0.50 -20.91
C ASN A 711 25.94 -0.32 -21.71
N LEU A 712 25.50 -1.22 -22.59
CA LEU A 712 26.43 -1.98 -23.46
C LEU A 712 27.25 -1.06 -24.37
N GLY A 713 26.61 -0.05 -24.99
CA GLY A 713 27.30 0.94 -25.81
C GLY A 713 28.28 1.79 -25.01
N ALA A 714 27.87 2.25 -23.83
CA ALA A 714 28.71 3.05 -22.95
C ALA A 714 29.91 2.26 -22.39
N ILE A 715 29.70 1.00 -22.00
CA ILE A 715 30.76 0.06 -21.59
C ILE A 715 31.74 -0.15 -22.75
N ALA A 716 31.25 -0.39 -23.97
CA ALA A 716 32.13 -0.60 -25.13
C ALA A 716 33.00 0.63 -25.43
N LEU A 717 32.41 1.84 -25.39
CA LEU A 717 33.16 3.08 -25.61
C LEU A 717 34.18 3.33 -24.50
N ALA A 718 33.82 3.06 -23.25
CA ALA A 718 34.73 3.18 -22.11
C ALA A 718 35.86 2.14 -22.15
N ALA A 719 35.53 0.89 -22.47
CA ALA A 719 36.52 -0.18 -22.63
C ALA A 719 37.50 0.09 -23.79
N ALA A 720 37.07 0.81 -24.83
CA ALA A 720 37.93 1.27 -25.91
C ALA A 720 38.82 2.48 -25.54
N GLY A 721 38.68 3.05 -24.33
CA GLY A 721 39.41 4.25 -23.90
C GLY A 721 38.91 5.54 -24.55
N LEU A 722 37.74 5.51 -25.21
CA LEU A 722 37.15 6.66 -25.92
C LEU A 722 36.21 7.49 -25.02
N MET A 723 35.96 7.04 -23.79
CA MET A 723 35.08 7.73 -22.83
C MET A 723 35.90 8.43 -21.76
N SER A 724 35.74 9.75 -21.63
CA SER A 724 36.30 10.51 -20.51
C SER A 724 35.36 10.46 -19.28
N PRO A 725 35.89 10.54 -18.04
CA PRO A 725 35.08 10.54 -16.82
C PRO A 725 34.04 11.68 -16.74
N TRP A 726 34.35 12.87 -17.30
CA TRP A 726 33.41 14.00 -17.29
C TRP A 726 32.23 13.78 -18.25
N LEU A 727 32.49 13.15 -19.41
CA LEU A 727 31.44 12.81 -20.36
C LEU A 727 30.51 11.74 -19.75
N ALA A 728 31.08 10.74 -19.08
CA ALA A 728 30.33 9.75 -18.31
C ALA A 728 29.43 10.39 -17.24
N ALA A 729 29.94 11.39 -16.52
CA ALA A 729 29.18 12.10 -15.49
C ALA A 729 27.99 12.92 -16.04
N LEU A 730 28.04 13.37 -17.29
CA LEU A 730 26.94 14.09 -17.96
C LEU A 730 25.91 13.14 -18.58
N VAL A 731 26.37 12.11 -19.29
CA VAL A 731 25.51 11.21 -20.07
C VAL A 731 24.60 10.37 -19.17
N MET A 732 25.08 9.93 -18.00
CA MET A 732 24.32 9.07 -17.11
C MET A 732 23.07 9.73 -16.47
N PRO A 733 23.15 10.97 -15.94
CA PRO A 733 21.96 11.71 -15.49
C PRO A 733 20.96 11.93 -16.62
N LEU A 734 21.42 12.27 -17.83
CA LEU A 734 20.55 12.45 -19.00
C LEU A 734 19.81 11.17 -19.38
N SER A 735 20.49 10.02 -19.39
CA SER A 735 19.88 8.71 -19.63
C SER A 735 18.80 8.38 -18.59
N SER A 736 19.07 8.67 -17.31
CA SER A 736 18.13 8.48 -16.22
C SER A 736 16.90 9.39 -16.35
N LEU A 737 17.10 10.68 -16.64
CA LEU A 737 16.02 11.64 -16.89
C LEU A 737 15.16 11.23 -18.09
N THR A 738 15.79 10.75 -19.17
CA THR A 738 15.08 10.27 -20.37
C THR A 738 14.18 9.10 -20.04
N SER A 739 14.68 8.13 -19.26
CA SER A 739 13.88 6.97 -18.82
C SER A 739 12.69 7.39 -17.96
N LEU A 740 12.91 8.30 -17.00
CA LEU A 740 11.84 8.83 -16.14
C LEU A 740 10.81 9.64 -16.93
N ALA A 741 11.26 10.51 -17.84
CA ALA A 741 10.38 11.30 -18.70
C ALA A 741 9.53 10.40 -19.60
N PHE A 742 10.12 9.33 -20.16
CA PHE A 742 9.39 8.35 -20.97
C PHE A 742 8.32 7.61 -20.15
N VAL A 743 8.65 7.15 -18.94
CA VAL A 743 7.68 6.54 -18.01
C VAL A 743 6.56 7.51 -17.68
N GLY A 744 6.90 8.76 -17.34
CA GLY A 744 5.93 9.82 -17.06
C GLY A 744 5.01 10.07 -18.25
N TRP A 745 5.55 10.24 -19.45
CA TRP A 745 4.77 10.50 -20.66
C TRP A 745 3.79 9.37 -21.00
N ARG A 746 4.18 8.11 -20.76
CA ARG A 746 3.34 6.94 -21.06
C ARG A 746 2.31 6.63 -19.99
N LEU A 747 2.67 6.75 -18.71
CA LEU A 747 1.86 6.24 -17.60
C LEU A 747 1.23 7.32 -16.73
N ALA A 748 1.64 8.59 -16.84
CA ALA A 748 1.01 9.65 -16.05
C ALA A 748 -0.50 9.71 -16.32
N PRO A 749 -1.32 9.96 -15.29
CA PRO A 749 -2.74 10.18 -15.47
C PRO A 749 -2.92 11.34 -16.45
N ARG A 750 -3.46 11.06 -17.64
CA ARG A 750 -3.93 12.14 -18.51
C ARG A 750 -5.05 12.81 -17.73
N ALA A 751 -4.91 14.11 -17.46
CA ALA A 751 -5.97 14.90 -16.87
C ALA A 751 -7.19 14.78 -17.77
N SER A 752 -8.08 13.84 -17.44
CA SER A 752 -9.33 13.69 -18.15
C SER A 752 -10.13 14.94 -17.86
N ARG A 753 -10.53 15.64 -18.92
CA ARG A 753 -11.56 16.70 -18.95
C ARG A 753 -12.91 16.29 -18.33
N ALA A 754 -13.03 15.09 -17.75
CA ALA A 754 -14.22 14.54 -17.08
C ALA A 754 -14.66 15.28 -15.81
N ARG A 755 -14.03 16.41 -15.46
CA ARG A 755 -14.52 17.28 -14.38
C ARG A 755 -15.66 18.21 -14.82
N SER A 756 -15.93 18.36 -16.12
CA SER A 756 -17.08 19.13 -16.62
C SER A 756 -18.37 18.29 -16.78
N GLU A 757 -18.28 16.96 -16.92
CA GLU A 757 -19.49 16.13 -17.12
C GLU A 757 -20.12 15.68 -15.79
N ARG A 758 -19.38 15.70 -14.66
CA ARG A 758 -19.92 15.35 -13.35
C ARG A 758 -20.71 16.46 -12.66
N SER A 759 -20.53 17.73 -13.03
CA SER A 759 -21.39 18.80 -12.49
C SER A 759 -22.79 18.74 -13.08
N ASP A 760 -22.92 18.29 -14.33
CA ASP A 760 -24.18 18.38 -15.06
C ASP A 760 -25.09 17.16 -14.79
N ALA A 761 -24.51 16.01 -14.41
CA ALA A 761 -25.28 14.80 -14.05
C ALA A 761 -25.93 14.86 -12.65
N TRP A 762 -25.47 15.75 -11.76
CA TRP A 762 -26.05 15.97 -10.43
C TRP A 762 -26.91 17.24 -10.34
N ALA A 763 -26.98 18.02 -11.43
CA ALA A 763 -27.70 19.29 -11.49
C ALA A 763 -28.91 19.24 -12.46
N ALA A 764 -29.54 18.08 -12.66
CA ALA A 764 -30.85 18.00 -13.28
C ALA A 764 -31.95 18.17 -12.20
N PRO A 765 -32.75 19.25 -12.21
CA PRO A 765 -33.86 19.40 -11.28
C PRO A 765 -34.98 18.41 -11.61
N ALA A 766 -35.60 17.87 -10.56
CA ALA A 766 -36.69 16.90 -10.58
C ALA A 766 -38.03 17.46 -11.10
N SER A 767 -38.08 18.07 -12.29
CA SER A 767 -39.30 18.74 -12.77
C SER A 767 -39.82 18.36 -14.17
N GLU A 768 -39.28 17.35 -14.86
CA GLU A 768 -39.75 16.97 -16.22
C GLU A 768 -40.27 15.53 -16.38
N ALA A 769 -40.72 14.88 -15.31
CA ALA A 769 -41.48 13.62 -15.39
C ALA A 769 -43.01 13.82 -15.32
N VAL A 770 -43.51 15.03 -15.62
CA VAL A 770 -44.94 15.34 -15.79
C VAL A 770 -45.15 15.93 -17.18
N ALA A 771 -44.87 15.14 -18.21
CA ALA A 771 -45.44 15.27 -19.55
C ALA A 771 -44.76 14.22 -20.44
N LEU A 772 -45.40 13.07 -20.57
CA LEU A 772 -45.66 12.38 -21.84
C LEU A 772 -46.37 11.06 -21.46
N SER A 773 -47.68 11.11 -21.70
CA SER A 773 -48.72 10.06 -21.73
C SER A 773 -48.27 8.61 -21.77
#